data_AF-A0A9R1VFV7-F1
#
_entry.id   AF-A0A9R1VFV7-F1
#
_cell.length_a   1.000
_cell.length_b   1.000
_cell.length_c   1.000
_cell.angle_alpha   90.00
_cell.angle_beta   90.00
_cell.angle_gamma   90.00
#
_symmetry.space_group_name_H-M   'P 1'
#
loop_
_entity.id
_entity.type
_entity.pdbx_description
1 polymer ?
#
loop_
_entity_poly.entity_id
_entity_poly.type
_entity_poly.pdbx_seq_one_letter_code
_entity_poly.pdbx_strand_id
1 'polypeptide(L)'
;MAAVSPSLQASFNASSSKLCFVRLDRFNRRSFHCKKKSDSCSWIIKSVINNKSINGDEAIEPARILLERLFVQTQKLEEKINKNSNPPQDIELEHYLGKLESDLQTALTVLRKKEEDLEAAENKISLEYRDLNNAKNELNKREENISDAFLRQEKLENELNLANLDLASRATEIEDLKLQIEKRDHEVMLARSMLELKEDEIKVMVDELRVKSEESANFELEIMEKSRVLIETNEILKKQEVEIEELKETIREKNEELEISTMLLESENEKLKVVEENLEKQTMDWLVANEEMTELPSTVEYFDDLTRVRMLLSDVRSELVSSRESLILSRKKMEDQQAVLEHEILELEEHRKSLSDYTRSVKDAETEVEKERVMFRLAEGRNQEFQRDLLIEKELIDELQNQLNSEKDSLRKANEEILEIKDELNRRNLEFSEIQNRLESKEAELVDAKIEIQSLKSERVCLEVMLNEKESELSDAREILDEVNREIMNLKMLLGRKIETGIDYSEAKNVMERIFELTNKVDDSIVKPESKWEKKRVETELDVIRGTLRLREFEVLRSRREIMIKEDKVKSVLEKLDERENEMAEMKWELSQDVDELRRLYAMAQERIGERTMGELAIEKMELEAAEIEIEAAVSALEKIMEMSRELLRATSVIVDADSDVDVSMGIERCGFEDPGFEELRMEAARLSDFTEKLVREAGIGKDLAVVDK
;
A
#
# COMPACT_ATOMS: atom_id res chain seq x y z
N MET A 1 -35.45 24.86 -11.26
CA MET A 1 -35.66 25.48 -12.58
C MET A 1 -34.46 25.15 -13.45
N ALA A 2 -34.73 24.72 -14.70
CA ALA A 2 -33.81 24.52 -15.84
C ALA A 2 -32.63 23.54 -15.60
N ALA A 3 -32.58 22.31 -16.14
CA ALA A 3 -32.70 21.84 -17.52
C ALA A 3 -31.72 22.53 -18.49
N VAL A 4 -30.68 21.79 -18.93
CA VAL A 4 -30.28 21.55 -20.34
C VAL A 4 -29.12 20.52 -20.36
N SER A 5 -29.37 19.38 -20.98
CA SER A 5 -28.43 18.32 -21.43
C SER A 5 -27.77 18.73 -22.79
N PRO A 6 -27.04 17.91 -23.59
CA PRO A 6 -26.54 16.54 -23.43
C PRO A 6 -25.11 16.29 -24.01
N SER A 7 -24.72 15.01 -24.07
CA SER A 7 -23.85 14.34 -25.07
C SER A 7 -22.44 13.94 -24.62
N LEU A 8 -22.28 12.63 -24.39
CA LEU A 8 -21.23 11.83 -25.03
C LEU A 8 -21.76 10.40 -25.16
N GLN A 9 -21.99 10.01 -26.40
CA GLN A 9 -22.27 8.63 -26.80
C GLN A 9 -21.02 7.79 -26.54
N ALA A 10 -21.16 6.71 -25.77
CA ALA A 10 -20.23 5.59 -25.84
C ALA A 10 -21.05 4.30 -25.94
N SER A 11 -20.79 3.59 -27.03
CA SER A 11 -21.37 2.34 -27.49
C SER A 11 -21.44 1.26 -26.41
N PHE A 12 -22.64 0.85 -26.03
CA PHE A 12 -22.89 -0.46 -25.40
C PHE A 12 -22.75 -1.55 -26.46
N ASN A 13 -21.52 -2.06 -26.63
CA ASN A 13 -21.32 -3.36 -27.23
C ASN A 13 -21.57 -4.43 -26.16
N ALA A 14 -22.76 -5.02 -26.21
CA ALA A 14 -23.07 -6.26 -25.52
C ALA A 14 -22.20 -7.39 -26.12
N SER A 15 -21.01 -7.58 -25.54
CA SER A 15 -20.19 -8.76 -25.80
C SER A 15 -20.54 -9.77 -24.72
N SER A 16 -21.35 -10.76 -25.08
CA SER A 16 -21.61 -11.90 -24.21
C SER A 16 -20.30 -12.67 -24.00
N SER A 17 -19.71 -12.52 -22.82
CA SER A 17 -18.58 -13.33 -22.39
C SER A 17 -19.09 -14.75 -22.13
N LYS A 18 -18.92 -15.60 -23.15
CA LYS A 18 -18.96 -17.04 -23.01
C LYS A 18 -17.93 -17.42 -21.95
N LEU A 19 -18.40 -17.84 -20.77
CA LEU A 19 -17.59 -18.52 -19.77
C LEU A 19 -17.13 -19.86 -20.35
N CYS A 20 -15.97 -19.83 -21.00
CA CYS A 20 -15.21 -21.02 -21.35
C CYS A 20 -14.59 -21.58 -20.07
N PHE A 21 -15.15 -22.68 -19.56
CA PHE A 21 -14.46 -23.56 -18.62
C PHE A 21 -13.20 -24.11 -19.29
N VAL A 22 -12.06 -23.47 -19.04
CA VAL A 22 -10.74 -24.03 -19.37
C VAL A 22 -10.29 -24.84 -18.17
N ARG A 23 -10.55 -26.15 -18.19
CA ARG A 23 -9.81 -27.10 -17.35
C ARG A 23 -8.32 -26.98 -17.69
N LEU A 24 -7.54 -26.62 -16.68
CA LEU A 24 -6.09 -26.64 -16.71
C LEU A 24 -5.66 -28.00 -16.18
N ASP A 25 -4.87 -28.68 -16.98
CA ASP A 25 -4.63 -30.11 -16.87
C ASP A 25 -3.13 -30.31 -17.13
N ARG A 26 -2.35 -30.51 -16.06
CA ARG A 26 -0.90 -30.82 -16.00
C ARG A 26 -0.56 -30.99 -14.50
N PHE A 27 0.20 -31.95 -13.99
CA PHE A 27 1.02 -33.06 -14.49
C PHE A 27 1.32 -33.94 -13.24
N ASN A 28 1.28 -35.27 -13.33
CA ASN A 28 2.50 -36.05 -13.07
C ASN A 28 2.42 -37.50 -13.56
N ARG A 29 3.50 -37.92 -14.20
CA ARG A 29 3.74 -39.28 -14.63
C ARG A 29 3.80 -40.20 -13.42
N ARG A 30 2.99 -41.26 -13.40
CA ARG A 30 3.43 -42.55 -12.85
C ARG A 30 3.15 -43.65 -13.86
N SER A 31 4.23 -44.34 -14.18
CA SER A 31 4.27 -45.57 -14.95
C SER A 31 3.31 -46.57 -14.32
N PHE A 32 2.12 -46.75 -14.90
CA PHE A 32 1.35 -47.94 -14.64
C PHE A 32 1.75 -48.99 -15.66
N HIS A 33 2.70 -49.81 -15.22
CA HIS A 33 2.75 -51.20 -15.62
C HIS A 33 1.37 -51.82 -15.42
N CYS A 34 0.51 -51.75 -16.42
CA CYS A 34 -0.58 -52.71 -16.51
C CYS A 34 0.08 -54.03 -16.91
N LYS A 35 0.52 -54.78 -15.89
CA LYS A 35 0.91 -56.17 -16.04
C LYS A 35 -0.22 -56.86 -16.79
N LYS A 36 0.14 -57.38 -17.97
CA LYS A 36 -0.57 -58.43 -18.70
C LYS A 36 -1.46 -59.26 -17.77
N LYS A 37 -2.76 -59.24 -18.05
CA LYS A 37 -3.63 -60.43 -17.96
C LYS A 37 -4.65 -60.36 -19.10
N SER A 38 -4.17 -60.63 -20.32
CA SER A 38 -5.04 -60.99 -21.45
C SER A 38 -5.35 -62.50 -21.37
N ASP A 39 -5.97 -62.95 -20.28
CA ASP A 39 -6.19 -64.40 -20.07
C ASP A 39 -7.67 -64.78 -19.99
N SER A 40 -8.61 -63.85 -20.09
CA SER A 40 -10.00 -64.15 -19.70
C SER A 40 -10.87 -64.82 -20.77
N CYS A 41 -10.49 -64.80 -22.05
CA CYS A 41 -11.16 -65.66 -23.05
C CYS A 41 -10.59 -67.09 -23.08
N SER A 42 -9.48 -67.37 -22.39
CA SER A 42 -8.83 -68.69 -22.42
C SER A 42 -9.37 -69.69 -21.40
N TRP A 43 -10.14 -69.26 -20.40
CA TRP A 43 -10.47 -70.13 -19.25
C TRP A 43 -11.68 -71.03 -19.43
N ILE A 44 -12.55 -70.78 -20.41
CA ILE A 44 -13.71 -71.64 -20.65
C ILE A 44 -13.37 -72.83 -21.57
N ILE A 45 -12.20 -72.84 -22.22
CA ILE A 45 -11.78 -73.90 -23.16
C ILE A 45 -10.59 -74.71 -22.63
N LYS A 46 -10.65 -75.16 -21.37
CA LYS A 46 -9.69 -76.15 -20.85
C LYS A 46 -10.28 -77.49 -20.43
N SER A 47 -11.60 -77.66 -20.50
CA SER A 47 -12.24 -78.94 -20.12
C SER A 47 -12.79 -79.76 -21.29
N VAL A 48 -12.70 -79.30 -22.53
CA VAL A 48 -13.28 -80.03 -23.69
C VAL A 48 -12.28 -80.17 -24.84
N ILE A 49 -11.02 -80.46 -24.52
CA ILE A 49 -10.06 -80.95 -25.53
C ILE A 49 -9.34 -82.13 -24.92
N ASN A 50 -10.02 -83.28 -24.90
CA ASN A 50 -9.34 -84.56 -24.79
C ASN A 50 -9.54 -85.28 -26.14
N ASN A 51 -8.69 -84.91 -27.10
CA ASN A 51 -8.66 -85.50 -28.43
C ASN A 51 -8.24 -86.97 -28.33
N LYS A 52 -9.23 -87.87 -28.31
CA LYS A 52 -9.03 -89.26 -28.67
C LYS A 52 -9.60 -89.45 -30.08
N SER A 53 -8.74 -89.21 -31.07
CA SER A 53 -9.01 -89.55 -32.47
C SER A 53 -9.13 -91.06 -32.55
N ILE A 54 -10.36 -91.56 -32.72
CA ILE A 54 -10.62 -92.96 -33.05
C ILE A 54 -10.51 -93.06 -34.57
N ASN A 55 -9.28 -93.26 -35.04
CA ASN A 55 -9.04 -93.84 -36.35
C ASN A 55 -9.48 -95.30 -36.29
N GLY A 56 -10.46 -95.65 -37.13
CA GLY A 56 -10.98 -97.00 -37.27
C GLY A 56 -11.99 -97.09 -38.39
N ASP A 57 -11.64 -96.56 -39.57
CA ASP A 57 -12.37 -96.80 -40.82
C ASP A 57 -12.01 -98.21 -41.30
N GLU A 58 -12.58 -99.21 -40.64
CA GLU A 58 -12.60 -100.57 -41.13
C GLU A 58 -13.83 -100.66 -42.02
N ALA A 59 -13.61 -100.85 -43.33
CA ALA A 59 -14.64 -100.94 -44.35
C ALA A 59 -15.52 -102.18 -44.13
N ILE A 60 -16.40 -102.08 -43.14
CA ILE A 60 -17.42 -103.07 -42.81
C ILE A 60 -18.54 -102.91 -43.83
N GLU A 61 -18.92 -104.02 -44.45
CA GLU A 61 -20.03 -104.07 -45.39
C GLU A 61 -21.30 -103.47 -44.74
N PRO A 62 -21.93 -102.43 -45.33
CA PRO A 62 -23.05 -101.72 -44.71
C PRO A 62 -24.15 -102.68 -44.27
N ALA A 63 -24.72 -102.46 -43.07
CA ALA A 63 -25.82 -103.29 -42.53
C ALA A 63 -26.94 -103.52 -43.56
N ARG A 64 -27.20 -102.52 -44.42
CA ARG A 64 -28.09 -102.59 -45.58
C ARG A 64 -27.74 -103.73 -46.55
N ILE A 65 -26.48 -103.84 -46.98
CA ILE A 65 -26.02 -104.85 -47.95
C ILE A 65 -26.09 -106.25 -47.33
N LEU A 66 -25.79 -106.35 -46.03
CA LEU A 66 -25.92 -107.59 -45.27
C LEU A 66 -27.39 -108.02 -45.12
N LEU A 67 -28.30 -107.10 -44.79
CA LEU A 67 -29.74 -107.38 -44.68
C LEU A 67 -30.39 -107.69 -46.04
N GLU A 68 -29.96 -107.03 -47.11
CA GLU A 68 -30.37 -107.32 -48.48
C GLU A 68 -29.92 -108.72 -48.92
N ARG A 69 -28.68 -109.10 -48.61
CA ARG A 69 -28.16 -110.45 -48.83
C ARG A 69 -28.94 -111.50 -48.03
N LEU A 70 -29.23 -111.22 -46.76
CA LEU A 70 -30.02 -112.08 -45.89
C LEU A 70 -31.44 -112.28 -46.40
N PHE A 71 -32.09 -111.21 -46.85
CA PHE A 71 -33.43 -111.29 -47.38
C PHE A 71 -33.49 -112.14 -48.65
N VAL A 72 -32.57 -111.93 -49.58
CA VAL A 72 -32.46 -112.72 -50.82
C VAL A 72 -32.17 -114.19 -50.52
N GLN A 73 -31.35 -114.49 -49.51
CA GLN A 73 -31.10 -115.86 -49.07
C GLN A 73 -32.33 -116.49 -48.39
N THR A 74 -33.07 -115.73 -47.59
CA THR A 74 -34.29 -116.18 -46.92
C THR A 74 -35.41 -116.47 -47.93
N GLN A 75 -35.57 -115.63 -48.96
CA GLN A 75 -36.54 -115.83 -50.04
C GLN A 75 -36.19 -117.07 -50.88
N LYS A 76 -34.90 -117.30 -51.17
CA LYS A 76 -34.44 -118.54 -51.83
C LYS A 76 -34.70 -119.79 -50.98
N LEU A 77 -34.72 -119.66 -49.66
CA LEU A 77 -35.05 -120.74 -48.72
C LEU A 77 -36.57 -120.98 -48.66
N GLU A 78 -37.37 -119.92 -48.61
CA GLU A 78 -38.84 -119.96 -48.64
C GLU A 78 -39.38 -120.54 -49.96
N GLU A 79 -38.79 -120.19 -51.11
CA GLU A 79 -39.12 -120.80 -52.40
C GLU A 79 -38.74 -122.28 -52.48
N LYS A 80 -37.64 -122.70 -51.85
CA LYS A 80 -37.22 -124.11 -51.78
C LYS A 80 -38.13 -124.94 -50.87
N ILE A 81 -38.70 -124.34 -49.82
CA ILE A 81 -39.65 -124.98 -48.89
C ILE A 81 -41.05 -125.07 -49.50
N ASN A 82 -41.54 -124.03 -50.20
CA ASN A 82 -42.90 -124.03 -50.79
C ASN A 82 -43.03 -124.79 -52.12
N LYS A 83 -41.94 -125.04 -52.86
CA LYS A 83 -42.00 -125.71 -54.18
C LYS A 83 -41.79 -127.23 -54.15
N ASN A 84 -41.50 -127.85 -52.99
CA ASN A 84 -41.17 -129.29 -52.93
C ASN A 84 -41.98 -130.07 -51.88
N SER A 85 -42.89 -130.93 -52.35
CA SER A 85 -43.55 -131.98 -51.55
C SER A 85 -42.66 -133.22 -51.33
N ASN A 86 -41.33 -133.07 -51.25
CA ASN A 86 -40.38 -134.13 -50.87
C ASN A 86 -39.10 -133.49 -50.27
N PRO A 87 -38.52 -134.04 -49.19
CA PRO A 87 -37.39 -133.42 -48.49
C PRO A 87 -36.09 -133.53 -49.32
N PRO A 88 -35.35 -132.42 -49.54
CA PRO A 88 -34.01 -132.47 -50.14
C PRO A 88 -32.95 -132.91 -49.10
N GLN A 89 -31.86 -133.55 -49.55
CA GLN A 89 -30.73 -134.03 -48.74
C GLN A 89 -30.18 -133.01 -47.71
N ASP A 90 -29.94 -133.46 -46.47
CA ASP A 90 -29.50 -132.68 -45.29
C ASP A 90 -28.30 -131.73 -45.52
N ILE A 91 -27.34 -132.09 -46.38
CA ILE A 91 -26.03 -131.40 -46.46
C ILE A 91 -26.10 -130.04 -47.21
N GLU A 92 -26.94 -129.92 -48.24
CA GLU A 92 -27.09 -128.64 -48.96
C GLU A 92 -27.93 -127.63 -48.17
N LEU A 93 -28.97 -128.11 -47.46
CA LEU A 93 -29.76 -127.28 -46.55
C LEU A 93 -28.89 -126.75 -45.41
N GLU A 94 -28.03 -127.58 -44.82
CA GLU A 94 -27.10 -127.21 -43.75
C GLU A 94 -26.09 -126.13 -44.20
N HIS A 95 -25.56 -126.20 -45.44
CA HIS A 95 -24.67 -125.17 -45.99
C HIS A 95 -25.40 -123.84 -46.30
N TYR A 96 -26.64 -123.87 -46.78
CA TYR A 96 -27.44 -122.65 -46.98
C TYR A 96 -27.89 -122.04 -45.64
N LEU A 97 -28.26 -122.87 -44.66
CA LEU A 97 -28.60 -122.43 -43.31
C LEU A 97 -27.38 -121.83 -42.60
N GLY A 98 -26.22 -122.48 -42.67
CA GLY A 98 -24.98 -122.00 -42.06
C GLY A 98 -24.48 -120.70 -42.70
N LYS A 99 -24.68 -120.51 -44.01
CA LYS A 99 -24.38 -119.23 -44.68
C LYS A 99 -25.37 -118.13 -44.26
N LEU A 100 -26.66 -118.44 -44.17
CA LEU A 100 -27.68 -117.51 -43.67
C LEU A 100 -27.43 -117.14 -42.20
N GLU A 101 -27.02 -118.10 -41.37
CA GLU A 101 -26.65 -117.90 -39.97
C GLU A 101 -25.40 -117.02 -39.84
N SER A 102 -24.36 -117.28 -40.63
CA SER A 102 -23.14 -116.43 -40.68
C SER A 102 -23.46 -115.01 -41.13
N ASP A 103 -24.28 -114.85 -42.18
CA ASP A 103 -24.70 -113.53 -42.66
C ASP A 103 -25.59 -112.82 -41.60
N LEU A 104 -26.40 -113.57 -40.83
CA LEU A 104 -27.26 -113.06 -39.74
C LEU A 104 -26.42 -112.59 -38.57
N GLN A 105 -25.44 -113.39 -38.15
CA GLN A 105 -24.50 -113.02 -37.11
C GLN A 105 -23.70 -111.78 -37.51
N THR A 106 -23.24 -111.71 -38.76
CA THR A 106 -22.53 -110.53 -39.28
C THR A 106 -23.45 -109.30 -39.27
N ALA A 107 -24.67 -109.39 -39.81
CA ALA A 107 -25.63 -108.28 -39.79
C ALA A 107 -25.97 -107.82 -38.36
N LEU A 108 -26.15 -108.75 -37.42
CA LEU A 108 -26.40 -108.45 -36.02
C LEU A 108 -25.23 -107.72 -35.35
N THR A 109 -23.98 -108.11 -35.66
CA THR A 109 -22.81 -107.38 -35.13
C THR A 109 -22.72 -105.95 -35.68
N VAL A 110 -23.01 -105.73 -36.96
CA VAL A 110 -23.00 -104.39 -37.56
C VAL A 110 -24.14 -103.52 -37.04
N LEU A 111 -25.34 -104.08 -36.88
CA LEU A 111 -26.49 -103.37 -36.30
C LEU A 111 -26.26 -103.03 -34.82
N ARG A 112 -25.68 -103.93 -34.04
CA ARG A 112 -25.33 -103.68 -32.64
C ARG A 112 -24.31 -102.55 -32.51
N LYS A 113 -23.28 -102.55 -33.35
CA LYS A 113 -22.31 -101.44 -33.41
C LYS A 113 -22.99 -100.11 -33.77
N LYS A 114 -23.99 -100.12 -34.66
CA LYS A 114 -24.74 -98.90 -35.02
C LYS A 114 -25.70 -98.42 -33.92
N GLU A 115 -26.28 -99.35 -33.16
CA GLU A 115 -27.03 -99.04 -31.95
C GLU A 115 -26.13 -98.41 -30.88
N GLU A 116 -24.92 -98.96 -30.68
CA GLU A 116 -23.89 -98.39 -29.80
C GLU A 116 -23.42 -97.00 -30.28
N ASP A 117 -23.19 -96.81 -31.59
CA ASP A 117 -22.83 -95.51 -32.19
C ASP A 117 -23.95 -94.47 -31.96
N LEU A 118 -25.21 -94.87 -32.13
CA LEU A 118 -26.38 -94.00 -31.94
C LEU A 118 -26.59 -93.64 -30.46
N GLU A 119 -26.45 -94.62 -29.57
CA GLU A 119 -26.47 -94.38 -28.11
C GLU A 119 -25.31 -93.47 -27.68
N ALA A 120 -24.13 -93.62 -28.28
CA ALA A 120 -23.00 -92.72 -28.06
C ALA A 120 -23.29 -91.29 -28.56
N ALA A 121 -23.94 -91.14 -29.72
CA ALA A 121 -24.38 -89.85 -30.25
C ALA A 121 -25.45 -89.19 -29.36
N GLU A 122 -26.42 -89.95 -28.86
CA GLU A 122 -27.45 -89.47 -27.92
C GLU A 122 -26.84 -89.00 -26.60
N ASN A 123 -25.90 -89.76 -26.05
CA ASN A 123 -25.14 -89.38 -24.85
C ASN A 123 -24.30 -88.12 -25.09
N LYS A 124 -23.69 -87.98 -26.27
CA LYS A 124 -22.92 -86.79 -26.66
C LYS A 124 -23.80 -85.55 -26.79
N ILE A 125 -24.95 -85.64 -27.47
CA ILE A 125 -25.92 -84.55 -27.55
C ILE A 125 -26.39 -84.14 -26.14
N SER A 126 -26.65 -85.11 -25.27
CA SER A 126 -27.05 -84.84 -23.88
C SER A 126 -25.96 -84.14 -23.06
N LEU A 127 -24.68 -84.47 -23.28
CA LEU A 127 -23.54 -83.78 -22.66
C LEU A 127 -23.42 -82.34 -23.17
N GLU A 128 -23.50 -82.14 -24.48
CA GLU A 128 -23.45 -80.80 -25.10
C GLU A 128 -24.61 -79.91 -24.64
N TYR A 129 -25.83 -80.45 -24.46
CA TYR A 129 -26.96 -79.72 -23.87
C TYR A 129 -26.69 -79.30 -22.42
N ARG A 130 -26.01 -80.16 -21.63
CA ARG A 130 -25.61 -79.81 -20.26
C ARG A 130 -24.60 -78.67 -20.26
N ASP A 131 -23.62 -78.73 -21.17
CA ASP A 131 -22.60 -77.69 -21.31
C ASP A 131 -23.19 -76.38 -21.84
N LEU A 132 -24.14 -76.43 -22.77
CA LEU A 132 -24.94 -75.28 -23.21
C LEU A 132 -25.69 -74.64 -22.04
N ASN A 133 -26.35 -75.44 -21.20
CA ASN A 133 -27.07 -74.92 -20.03
C ASN A 133 -26.11 -74.30 -19.00
N ASN A 134 -24.93 -74.88 -18.80
CA ASN A 134 -23.88 -74.29 -17.96
C ASN A 134 -23.38 -72.96 -18.53
N ALA A 135 -23.19 -72.87 -19.85
CA ALA A 135 -22.81 -71.63 -20.53
C ALA A 135 -23.90 -70.55 -20.42
N LYS A 136 -25.20 -70.91 -20.49
CA LYS A 136 -26.33 -70.00 -20.25
C LYS A 136 -26.29 -69.43 -18.82
N ASN A 137 -26.04 -70.28 -17.83
CA ASN A 137 -25.91 -69.84 -16.44
C ASN A 137 -24.71 -68.89 -16.26
N GLU A 138 -23.60 -69.13 -16.94
CA GLU A 138 -22.43 -68.26 -16.89
C GLU A 138 -22.65 -66.91 -17.62
N LEU A 139 -23.45 -66.90 -18.70
CA LEU A 139 -23.89 -65.68 -19.36
C LEU A 139 -24.77 -64.83 -18.42
N ASN A 140 -25.68 -65.46 -17.67
CA ASN A 140 -26.51 -64.77 -16.67
C ASN A 140 -25.66 -64.13 -15.57
N LYS A 141 -24.65 -64.83 -15.03
CA LYS A 141 -23.72 -64.23 -14.05
C LYS A 141 -22.94 -63.04 -14.63
N ARG A 142 -22.58 -63.08 -15.91
CA ARG A 142 -21.94 -61.92 -16.57
C ARG A 142 -22.90 -60.74 -16.69
N GLU A 143 -24.20 -60.98 -16.89
CA GLU A 143 -25.20 -59.91 -16.86
C GLU A 143 -25.31 -59.26 -15.48
N GLU A 144 -25.26 -60.07 -14.42
CA GLU A 144 -25.19 -59.59 -13.04
C GLU A 144 -23.91 -58.75 -12.82
N ASN A 145 -22.74 -59.22 -13.26
CA ASN A 145 -21.49 -58.47 -13.17
C ASN A 145 -21.53 -57.14 -13.94
N ILE A 146 -22.16 -57.09 -15.12
CA ILE A 146 -22.36 -55.85 -15.88
C ILE A 146 -23.27 -54.90 -15.10
N SER A 147 -24.34 -55.41 -14.50
CA SER A 147 -25.28 -54.63 -13.69
C SER A 147 -24.59 -54.04 -12.45
N ASP A 148 -23.78 -54.84 -11.75
CA ASP A 148 -22.97 -54.39 -10.62
C ASP A 148 -21.95 -53.31 -11.02
N ALA A 149 -21.30 -53.48 -12.18
CA ALA A 149 -20.37 -52.49 -12.71
C ALA A 149 -21.09 -51.17 -13.04
N PHE A 150 -22.30 -51.21 -13.62
CA PHE A 150 -23.13 -50.03 -13.85
C PHE A 150 -23.54 -49.33 -12.56
N LEU A 151 -23.94 -50.06 -11.52
CA LEU A 151 -24.26 -49.47 -10.21
C LEU A 151 -23.05 -48.75 -9.60
N ARG A 152 -21.84 -49.31 -9.77
CA ARG A 152 -20.59 -48.64 -9.36
C ARG A 152 -20.34 -47.37 -10.18
N GLN A 153 -20.54 -47.40 -11.50
CA GLN A 153 -20.40 -46.23 -12.37
C GLN A 153 -21.37 -45.12 -11.95
N GLU A 154 -22.65 -45.44 -11.74
CA GLU A 154 -23.67 -44.47 -11.33
C GLU A 154 -23.31 -43.84 -9.97
N LYS A 155 -22.84 -44.65 -9.02
CA LYS A 155 -22.37 -44.14 -7.72
C LYS A 155 -21.20 -43.16 -7.89
N LEU A 156 -20.20 -43.49 -8.71
CA LEU A 156 -19.07 -42.61 -9.00
C LEU A 156 -19.52 -41.31 -9.68
N GLU A 157 -20.46 -41.37 -10.63
CA GLU A 157 -21.01 -40.19 -11.30
C GLU A 157 -21.74 -39.26 -10.31
N ASN A 158 -22.54 -39.83 -9.41
CA ASN A 158 -23.23 -39.07 -8.38
C ASN A 158 -22.26 -38.43 -7.37
N GLU A 159 -21.25 -39.17 -6.91
CA GLU A 159 -20.19 -38.64 -6.05
C GLU A 159 -19.41 -37.50 -6.73
N LEU A 160 -19.11 -37.65 -8.03
CA LEU A 160 -18.42 -36.64 -8.84
C LEU A 160 -19.27 -35.38 -9.02
N ASN A 161 -20.56 -35.53 -9.32
CA ASN A 161 -21.48 -34.39 -9.45
C ASN A 161 -21.59 -33.60 -8.14
N LEU A 162 -21.69 -34.31 -7.00
CA LEU A 162 -21.74 -33.69 -5.69
C LEU A 162 -20.43 -32.96 -5.34
N ALA A 163 -19.28 -33.60 -5.60
CA ALA A 163 -17.96 -32.99 -5.37
C ALA A 163 -17.72 -31.77 -6.28
N ASN A 164 -18.19 -31.79 -7.53
CA ASN A 164 -18.13 -30.63 -8.42
C ASN A 164 -18.97 -29.45 -7.90
N LEU A 165 -20.15 -29.72 -7.34
CA LEU A 165 -20.99 -28.68 -6.74
C LEU A 165 -20.31 -28.05 -5.51
N ASP A 166 -19.71 -28.87 -4.63
CA ASP A 166 -18.92 -28.40 -3.48
C ASP A 166 -17.70 -27.57 -3.93
N LEU A 167 -16.97 -28.04 -4.95
CA LEU A 167 -15.84 -27.30 -5.51
C LEU A 167 -16.26 -25.95 -6.08
N ALA A 168 -17.40 -25.87 -6.79
CA ALA A 168 -17.94 -24.62 -7.30
C ALA A 168 -18.33 -23.65 -6.17
N SER A 169 -18.96 -24.14 -5.10
CA SER A 169 -19.28 -23.34 -3.91
C SER A 169 -18.02 -22.78 -3.23
N ARG A 170 -16.97 -23.61 -3.09
CA ARG A 170 -15.69 -23.17 -2.53
C ARG A 170 -14.96 -22.17 -3.42
N ALA A 171 -15.07 -22.32 -4.76
CA ALA A 171 -14.53 -21.33 -5.69
C ALA A 171 -15.19 -19.96 -5.49
N THR A 172 -16.51 -19.93 -5.27
CA THR A 172 -17.22 -18.67 -4.99
C THR A 172 -16.81 -18.07 -3.65
N GLU A 173 -16.64 -18.87 -2.60
CA GLU A 173 -16.14 -18.40 -1.29
C GLU A 173 -14.73 -17.79 -1.39
N ILE A 174 -13.83 -18.43 -2.16
CA ILE A 174 -12.47 -17.92 -2.40
C ILE A 174 -12.53 -16.56 -3.10
N GLU A 175 -13.40 -16.41 -4.09
CA GLU A 175 -13.56 -15.14 -4.80
C GLU A 175 -14.16 -14.04 -3.90
N ASP A 176 -15.15 -14.38 -3.07
CA ASP A 176 -15.72 -13.45 -2.09
C ASP A 176 -14.67 -12.98 -1.08
N LEU A 177 -13.77 -13.86 -0.61
CA LEU A 177 -12.66 -13.51 0.27
C LEU A 177 -11.66 -12.57 -0.43
N LYS A 178 -11.32 -12.81 -1.70
CA LYS A 178 -10.46 -11.89 -2.47
C LYS A 178 -11.08 -10.50 -2.59
N LEU A 179 -12.37 -10.42 -2.93
CA LEU A 179 -13.08 -9.15 -3.03
C LEU A 179 -13.12 -8.42 -1.68
N GLN A 180 -13.28 -9.14 -0.57
CA GLN A 180 -13.20 -8.57 0.77
C GLN A 180 -11.81 -8.01 1.07
N ILE A 181 -10.74 -8.73 0.70
CA ILE A 181 -9.36 -8.26 0.85
C ILE A 181 -9.14 -6.98 0.02
N GLU A 182 -9.52 -6.97 -1.26
CA GLU A 182 -9.35 -5.80 -2.13
C GLU A 182 -10.07 -4.57 -1.58
N LYS A 183 -11.33 -4.75 -1.13
CA LYS A 183 -12.10 -3.68 -0.51
C LYS A 183 -11.42 -3.12 0.74
N ARG A 184 -10.96 -3.99 1.64
CA ARG A 184 -10.31 -3.61 2.90
C ARG A 184 -8.93 -2.99 2.66
N ASP A 185 -8.14 -3.54 1.74
CA ASP A 185 -6.84 -2.99 1.34
C ASP A 185 -7.02 -1.56 0.77
N HIS A 186 -8.09 -1.30 0.01
CA HIS A 186 -8.41 0.04 -0.47
C HIS A 186 -8.84 1.00 0.66
N GLU A 187 -9.71 0.54 1.57
CA GLU A 187 -10.11 1.33 2.76
C GLU A 187 -8.90 1.71 3.63
N VAL A 188 -7.99 0.75 3.86
CA VAL A 188 -6.74 0.97 4.61
C VAL A 188 -5.78 1.91 3.86
N MET A 189 -5.69 1.82 2.53
CA MET A 189 -4.90 2.75 1.72
C MET A 189 -5.40 4.19 1.87
N LEU A 190 -6.71 4.41 1.73
CA LEU A 190 -7.30 5.74 1.90
C LEU A 190 -7.10 6.28 3.32
N ALA A 191 -7.28 5.44 4.34
CA ALA A 191 -7.04 5.80 5.72
C ALA A 191 -5.57 6.15 5.98
N ARG A 192 -4.61 5.43 5.39
CA ARG A 192 -3.17 5.75 5.47
C ARG A 192 -2.86 7.13 4.91
N SER A 193 -3.32 7.43 3.70
CA SER A 193 -3.06 8.75 3.08
C SER A 193 -3.71 9.90 3.84
N MET A 194 -4.92 9.69 4.38
CA MET A 194 -5.56 10.69 5.24
C MET A 194 -4.78 10.91 6.54
N LEU A 195 -4.24 9.84 7.12
CA LEU A 195 -3.50 9.90 8.37
C LEU A 195 -2.12 10.57 8.20
N GLU A 196 -1.45 10.33 7.08
CA GLU A 196 -0.21 11.02 6.67
C GLU A 196 -0.42 12.54 6.54
N LEU A 197 -1.52 12.97 5.92
CA LEU A 197 -1.87 14.39 5.84
C LEU A 197 -2.05 15.02 7.23
N LYS A 198 -2.76 14.35 8.14
CA LYS A 198 -2.95 14.81 9.52
C LYS A 198 -1.64 14.84 10.31
N GLU A 199 -0.74 13.87 10.09
CA GLU A 199 0.59 13.86 10.68
C GLU A 199 1.40 15.09 10.27
N ASP A 200 1.41 15.41 8.99
CA ASP A 200 2.12 16.57 8.45
C ASP A 200 1.53 17.87 8.99
N GLU A 201 0.20 17.99 9.05
CA GLU A 201 -0.49 19.17 9.61
C GLU A 201 -0.15 19.36 11.11
N ILE A 202 -0.21 18.29 11.92
CA ILE A 202 0.18 18.33 13.33
C ILE A 202 1.64 18.69 13.49
N LYS A 203 2.53 18.17 12.63
CA LYS A 203 3.95 18.51 12.65
C LYS A 203 4.20 19.99 12.40
N VAL A 204 3.52 20.57 11.41
CA VAL A 204 3.58 22.02 11.14
C VAL A 204 3.10 22.80 12.36
N MET A 205 1.96 22.45 12.95
CA MET A 205 1.46 23.11 14.17
C MET A 205 2.43 23.01 15.35
N VAL A 206 3.09 21.86 15.54
CA VAL A 206 4.11 21.67 16.59
C VAL A 206 5.32 22.58 16.34
N ASP A 207 5.79 22.69 15.10
CA ASP A 207 6.90 23.57 14.73
C ASP A 207 6.54 25.05 14.91
N GLU A 208 5.32 25.47 14.53
CA GLU A 208 4.82 26.82 14.77
C GLU A 208 4.70 27.14 16.26
N LEU A 209 4.15 26.22 17.06
CA LEU A 209 4.05 26.39 18.52
C LEU A 209 5.44 26.52 19.16
N ARG A 210 6.42 25.75 18.69
CA ARG A 210 7.81 25.83 19.16
C ARG A 210 8.40 27.23 18.93
N VAL A 211 8.25 27.78 17.72
CA VAL A 211 8.73 29.12 17.40
C VAL A 211 8.04 30.17 18.27
N LYS A 212 6.70 30.15 18.37
CA LYS A 212 5.97 31.09 19.24
C LYS A 212 6.36 30.97 20.72
N SER A 213 6.67 29.76 21.20
CA SER A 213 7.15 29.54 22.56
C SER A 213 8.53 30.14 22.80
N GLU A 214 9.44 30.07 21.83
CA GLU A 214 10.75 30.72 21.89
C GLU A 214 10.61 32.25 21.87
N GLU A 215 9.75 32.79 21.02
CA GLU A 215 9.42 34.22 20.99
C GLU A 215 8.83 34.72 22.31
N SER A 216 7.89 33.98 22.91
CA SER A 216 7.32 34.33 24.23
C SER A 216 8.38 34.37 25.33
N ALA A 217 9.33 33.43 25.33
CA ALA A 217 10.43 33.41 26.30
C ALA A 217 11.36 34.62 26.13
N ASN A 218 11.64 35.02 24.89
CA ASN A 218 12.43 36.21 24.60
C ASN A 218 11.72 37.50 25.05
N PHE A 219 10.42 37.64 24.80
CA PHE A 219 9.63 38.77 25.27
C PHE A 219 9.56 38.84 26.79
N GLU A 220 9.45 37.70 27.47
CA GLU A 220 9.44 37.64 28.93
C GLU A 220 10.78 38.10 29.53
N LEU A 221 11.92 37.75 28.91
CA LEU A 221 13.23 38.26 29.29
C LEU A 221 13.35 39.78 29.08
N GLU A 222 12.85 40.31 27.96
CA GLU A 222 12.85 41.76 27.69
C GLU A 222 12.01 42.52 28.73
N ILE A 223 10.83 42.00 29.07
CA ILE A 223 9.96 42.55 30.12
C ILE A 223 10.68 42.51 31.47
N MET A 224 11.31 41.39 31.85
CA MET A 224 12.07 41.31 33.09
C MET A 224 13.18 42.37 33.19
N GLU A 225 13.91 42.59 32.11
CA GLU A 225 15.00 43.57 32.08
C GLU A 225 14.46 45.01 32.16
N LYS A 226 13.38 45.33 31.43
CA LYS A 226 12.70 46.63 31.55
C LYS A 226 12.19 46.87 32.97
N SER A 227 11.64 45.85 33.63
CA SER A 227 11.20 45.92 35.02
C SER A 227 12.35 46.29 35.96
N ARG A 228 13.50 45.64 35.80
CA ARG A 228 14.72 45.93 36.57
C ARG A 228 15.15 47.39 36.42
N VAL A 229 15.25 47.88 35.18
CA VAL A 229 15.66 49.27 34.91
C VAL A 229 14.66 50.28 35.46
N LEU A 230 13.35 50.03 35.35
CA LEU A 230 12.30 50.90 35.91
C LEU A 230 12.31 50.97 37.45
N ILE A 231 12.75 49.90 38.11
CA ILE A 231 12.95 49.90 39.57
C ILE A 231 14.17 50.75 39.92
N GLU A 232 15.31 50.51 39.27
CA GLU A 232 16.57 51.22 39.52
C GLU A 232 16.44 52.74 39.27
N THR A 233 15.85 53.14 38.14
CA THR A 233 15.61 54.55 37.80
C THR A 233 14.71 55.26 38.80
N ASN A 234 13.66 54.60 39.28
CA ASN A 234 12.77 55.15 40.29
C ASN A 234 13.44 55.28 41.66
N GLU A 235 14.36 54.37 42.02
CA GLU A 235 15.18 54.53 43.22
C GLU A 235 16.13 55.73 43.12
N ILE A 236 16.70 55.97 41.93
CA ILE A 236 17.55 57.15 41.67
C ILE A 236 16.72 58.44 41.78
N LEU A 237 15.55 58.50 41.14
CA LEU A 237 14.67 59.67 41.21
C LEU A 237 14.29 60.01 42.65
N LYS A 238 13.91 59.01 43.45
CA LYS A 238 13.62 59.22 44.88
C LYS A 238 14.80 59.79 45.65
N LYS A 239 16.04 59.40 45.32
CA LYS A 239 17.24 59.97 45.93
C LYS A 239 17.43 61.43 45.50
N GLN A 240 17.23 61.75 44.24
CA GLN A 240 17.32 63.13 43.72
C GLN A 240 16.22 64.03 44.29
N GLU A 241 15.02 63.51 44.50
CA GLU A 241 13.91 64.24 45.14
C GLU A 241 14.25 64.63 46.60
N VAL A 242 14.87 63.71 47.35
CA VAL A 242 15.38 63.99 48.71
C VAL A 242 16.49 65.05 48.68
N GLU A 243 17.46 64.92 47.76
CA GLU A 243 18.55 65.90 47.60
C GLU A 243 18.02 67.31 47.27
N ILE A 244 17.03 67.41 46.37
CA ILE A 244 16.37 68.69 46.05
C ILE A 244 15.74 69.31 47.30
N GLU A 245 15.08 68.51 48.14
CA GLU A 245 14.42 69.01 49.34
C GLU A 245 15.44 69.52 50.38
N GLU A 246 16.56 68.80 50.55
CA GLU A 246 17.68 69.25 51.38
C GLU A 246 18.31 70.56 50.86
N LEU A 247 18.45 70.71 49.54
CA LEU A 247 18.95 71.95 48.92
C LEU A 247 17.97 73.12 49.09
N LYS A 248 16.66 72.88 48.97
CA LYS A 248 15.63 73.91 49.21
C LYS A 248 15.66 74.41 50.65
N GLU A 249 15.86 73.50 51.60
CA GLU A 249 16.03 73.82 53.02
C GLU A 249 17.22 74.74 53.23
N THR A 250 18.38 74.35 52.69
CA THR A 250 19.64 75.09 52.81
C THR A 250 19.54 76.51 52.22
N ILE A 251 18.92 76.65 51.04
CA ILE A 251 18.69 77.96 50.42
C ILE A 251 17.74 78.82 51.25
N ARG A 252 16.71 78.23 51.87
CA ARG A 252 15.76 78.96 52.71
C ARG A 252 16.45 79.51 53.96
N GLU A 253 17.22 78.69 54.66
CA GLU A 253 18.00 79.11 55.82
C GLU A 253 18.94 80.28 55.47
N LYS A 254 19.62 80.20 54.31
CA LYS A 254 20.49 81.28 53.83
C LYS A 254 19.74 82.56 53.48
N ASN A 255 18.57 82.45 52.87
CA ASN A 255 17.73 83.60 52.55
C ASN A 255 17.26 84.32 53.81
N GLU A 256 16.89 83.58 54.86
CA GLU A 256 16.55 84.14 56.19
C GLU A 256 17.77 84.84 56.83
N GLU A 257 18.97 84.26 56.73
CA GLU A 257 20.21 84.86 57.23
C GLU A 257 20.56 86.19 56.53
N LEU A 258 20.41 86.25 55.19
CA LEU A 258 20.62 87.48 54.43
C LEU A 258 19.54 88.54 54.69
N GLU A 259 18.29 88.14 54.89
CA GLU A 259 17.19 89.06 55.24
C GLU A 259 17.47 89.74 56.60
N ILE A 260 17.89 88.96 57.61
CA ILE A 260 18.31 89.50 58.91
C ILE A 260 19.50 90.46 58.76
N SER A 261 20.50 90.10 57.94
CA SER A 261 21.69 90.92 57.71
C SER A 261 21.37 92.24 56.99
N THR A 262 20.43 92.21 56.04
CA THR A 262 19.94 93.39 55.31
C THR A 262 19.19 94.34 56.25
N MET A 263 18.27 93.82 57.07
CA MET A 263 17.56 94.62 58.08
C MET A 263 18.52 95.26 59.10
N LEU A 264 19.58 94.55 59.49
CA LEU A 264 20.61 95.09 60.37
C LEU A 264 21.36 96.25 59.71
N LEU A 265 21.80 96.08 58.46
CA LEU A 265 22.49 97.11 57.67
C LEU A 265 21.64 98.37 57.49
N GLU A 266 20.35 98.22 57.15
CA GLU A 266 19.41 99.35 57.04
C GLU A 266 19.30 100.12 58.36
N SER A 267 19.21 99.41 59.49
CA SER A 267 19.14 100.04 60.81
C SER A 267 20.42 100.82 61.17
N GLU A 268 21.59 100.35 60.73
CA GLU A 268 22.86 101.06 60.92
C GLU A 268 22.98 102.26 59.99
N ASN A 269 22.50 102.15 58.75
CA ASN A 269 22.49 103.24 57.79
C ASN A 269 21.57 104.40 58.26
N GLU A 270 20.39 104.07 58.82
CA GLU A 270 19.49 105.08 59.39
C GLU A 270 20.13 105.79 60.61
N LYS A 271 20.87 105.05 61.45
CA LYS A 271 21.65 105.66 62.56
C LYS A 271 22.72 106.62 62.02
N LEU A 272 23.44 106.24 60.96
CA LEU A 272 24.44 107.11 60.34
C LEU A 272 23.81 108.37 59.73
N LYS A 273 22.64 108.26 59.12
CA LYS A 273 21.89 109.40 58.59
C LYS A 273 21.48 110.38 59.69
N VAL A 274 21.02 109.89 60.85
CA VAL A 274 20.74 110.74 62.02
C VAL A 274 22.01 111.46 62.51
N VAL A 275 23.16 110.76 62.52
CA VAL A 275 24.45 111.37 62.87
C VAL A 275 24.87 112.41 61.83
N GLU A 276 24.62 112.15 60.53
CA GLU A 276 24.89 113.06 59.42
C GLU A 276 24.06 114.34 59.51
N GLU A 277 22.74 114.24 59.68
CA GLU A 277 21.84 115.38 59.85
C GLU A 277 22.21 116.22 61.09
N ASN A 278 22.62 115.56 62.18
CA ASN A 278 23.08 116.23 63.38
C ASN A 278 24.42 116.96 63.16
N LEU A 279 25.37 116.37 62.45
CA LEU A 279 26.64 117.01 62.09
C LEU A 279 26.44 118.14 61.07
N GLU A 280 25.52 118.01 60.13
CA GLU A 280 25.16 119.07 59.19
C GLU A 280 24.57 120.28 59.93
N LYS A 281 23.67 120.03 60.89
CA LYS A 281 23.14 121.06 61.78
C LYS A 281 24.25 121.75 62.58
N GLN A 282 25.14 120.98 63.22
CA GLN A 282 26.29 121.54 63.94
C GLN A 282 27.22 122.34 63.02
N THR A 283 27.35 121.93 61.75
CA THR A 283 28.11 122.66 60.74
C THR A 283 27.47 124.00 60.39
N MET A 284 26.15 124.04 60.21
CA MET A 284 25.42 125.28 59.95
C MET A 284 25.43 126.21 61.16
N ASP A 285 25.22 125.68 62.37
CA ASP A 285 25.30 126.45 63.61
C ASP A 285 26.72 127.04 63.82
N TRP A 286 27.78 126.28 63.49
CA TRP A 286 29.16 126.78 63.52
C TRP A 286 29.42 127.86 62.46
N LEU A 287 28.87 127.73 61.25
CA LEU A 287 28.99 128.74 60.19
C LEU A 287 28.33 130.06 60.62
N VAL A 288 27.13 130.00 61.20
CA VAL A 288 26.42 131.16 61.76
C VAL A 288 27.24 131.79 62.90
N ALA A 289 27.73 130.98 63.86
CA ALA A 289 28.56 131.48 64.95
C ALA A 289 29.89 132.10 64.46
N ASN A 290 30.49 131.57 63.39
CA ASN A 290 31.69 132.10 62.77
C ASN A 290 31.41 133.43 62.03
N GLU A 291 30.26 133.53 61.34
CA GLU A 291 29.81 134.75 60.65
C GLU A 291 29.50 135.88 61.66
N GLU A 292 28.79 135.57 62.75
CA GLU A 292 28.54 136.49 63.87
C GLU A 292 29.85 136.96 64.52
N MET A 293 30.85 136.09 64.62
CA MET A 293 32.16 136.43 65.15
C MET A 293 32.99 137.32 64.20
N THR A 294 32.70 137.29 62.89
CA THR A 294 33.32 138.19 61.88
C THR A 294 32.62 139.55 61.75
N GLU A 295 31.36 139.68 62.20
CA GLU A 295 30.57 140.92 62.17
C GLU A 295 30.75 141.82 63.42
N LEU A 296 31.58 141.45 64.39
CA LEU A 296 31.82 142.27 65.58
C LEU A 296 32.77 143.46 65.30
N PRO A 297 32.37 144.73 65.56
CA PRO A 297 33.23 145.89 65.41
C PRO A 297 34.33 145.89 66.48
N SER A 298 35.58 145.94 66.01
CA SER A 298 36.78 145.92 66.84
C SER A 298 36.96 147.22 67.64
N THR A 299 36.29 147.34 68.79
CA THR A 299 36.60 148.36 69.80
C THR A 299 36.36 147.83 71.22
N VAL A 300 37.44 147.83 72.01
CA VAL A 300 37.58 147.71 73.49
C VAL A 300 37.82 146.30 74.10
N GLU A 301 39.07 146.11 74.56
CA GLU A 301 39.51 145.54 75.87
C GLU A 301 38.91 144.22 76.41
N TYR A 302 38.77 143.18 75.57
CA TYR A 302 38.71 141.75 75.98
C TYR A 302 39.37 140.85 74.90
N PHE A 303 40.62 141.19 74.52
CA PHE A 303 41.35 140.54 73.43
C PHE A 303 41.67 139.05 73.72
N ASP A 304 41.86 138.70 75.00
CA ASP A 304 42.11 137.31 75.43
C ASP A 304 40.88 136.41 75.25
N ASP A 305 39.68 136.93 75.52
CA ASP A 305 38.43 136.17 75.35
C ASP A 305 38.08 136.02 73.87
N LEU A 306 38.28 137.05 73.04
CA LEU A 306 38.09 136.94 71.59
C LEU A 306 39.09 135.96 70.94
N THR A 307 40.32 135.91 71.44
CA THR A 307 41.34 134.94 70.98
C THR A 307 41.03 133.53 71.46
N ARG A 308 40.56 133.37 72.70
CA ARG A 308 40.12 132.09 73.27
C ARG A 308 38.88 131.53 72.58
N VAL A 309 37.87 132.37 72.28
CA VAL A 309 36.70 131.94 71.49
C VAL A 309 37.11 131.57 70.07
N ARG A 310 38.11 132.24 69.48
CA ARG A 310 38.63 131.90 68.13
C ARG A 310 39.41 130.59 68.12
N MET A 311 40.16 130.31 69.18
CA MET A 311 40.81 129.01 69.39
C MET A 311 39.75 127.92 69.56
N LEU A 312 38.75 128.12 70.42
CA LEU A 312 37.63 127.18 70.59
C LEU A 312 36.84 126.95 69.29
N LEU A 313 36.59 128.00 68.49
CA LEU A 313 35.93 127.86 67.19
C LEU A 313 36.77 127.04 66.21
N SER A 314 38.11 127.16 66.26
CA SER A 314 39.03 126.36 65.47
C SER A 314 39.13 124.92 65.96
N ASP A 315 39.06 124.69 67.26
CA ASP A 315 39.04 123.35 67.87
C ASP A 315 37.73 122.63 67.50
N VAL A 316 36.58 123.29 67.66
CA VAL A 316 35.26 122.80 67.19
C VAL A 316 35.29 122.53 65.69
N ARG A 317 35.92 123.38 64.88
CA ARG A 317 36.11 123.13 63.44
C ARG A 317 36.95 121.89 63.18
N SER A 318 38.03 121.68 63.94
CA SER A 318 38.89 120.50 63.77
C SER A 318 38.19 119.22 64.19
N GLU A 319 37.40 119.25 65.27
CA GLU A 319 36.55 118.15 65.72
C GLU A 319 35.44 117.86 64.71
N LEU A 320 34.77 118.90 64.18
CA LEU A 320 33.73 118.79 63.15
C LEU A 320 34.28 118.19 61.85
N VAL A 321 35.48 118.62 61.42
CA VAL A 321 36.18 118.05 60.25
C VAL A 321 36.57 116.59 60.52
N SER A 322 37.08 116.26 61.70
CA SER A 322 37.43 114.87 62.06
C SER A 322 36.21 113.95 62.14
N SER A 323 35.08 114.46 62.64
CA SER A 323 33.81 113.74 62.72
C SER A 323 33.22 113.53 61.32
N ARG A 324 33.36 114.51 60.43
CA ARG A 324 33.01 114.40 59.02
C ARG A 324 33.88 113.37 58.28
N GLU A 325 35.19 113.37 58.52
CA GLU A 325 36.09 112.35 57.97
C GLU A 325 35.74 110.94 58.49
N SER A 326 35.41 110.79 59.79
CA SER A 326 34.93 109.53 60.37
C SER A 326 33.59 109.09 59.82
N LEU A 327 32.67 110.02 59.54
CA LEU A 327 31.38 109.76 58.92
C LEU A 327 31.56 109.25 57.49
N ILE A 328 32.44 109.87 56.70
CA ILE A 328 32.78 109.42 55.35
C ILE A 328 33.36 107.99 55.38
N LEU A 329 34.25 107.69 56.32
CA LEU A 329 34.80 106.34 56.48
C LEU A 329 33.73 105.31 56.88
N SER A 330 32.80 105.69 57.78
CA SER A 330 31.70 104.81 58.18
C SER A 330 30.69 104.61 57.05
N ARG A 331 30.40 105.65 56.26
CA ARG A 331 29.55 105.60 55.07
C ARG A 331 30.14 104.64 54.03
N LYS A 332 31.44 104.80 53.74
CA LYS A 332 32.16 103.92 52.82
C LYS A 332 32.11 102.46 53.29
N LYS A 333 32.32 102.21 54.59
CA LYS A 333 32.22 100.86 55.15
C LYS A 333 30.81 100.27 54.97
N MET A 334 29.77 101.06 55.20
CA MET A 334 28.39 100.63 54.98
C MET A 334 28.09 100.34 53.51
N GLU A 335 28.58 101.18 52.60
CA GLU A 335 28.48 100.95 51.14
C GLU A 335 29.20 99.67 50.71
N ASP A 336 30.40 99.42 51.24
CA ASP A 336 31.15 98.18 50.97
C ASP A 336 30.38 96.95 51.53
N GLN A 337 29.79 97.06 52.73
CA GLN A 337 28.95 95.99 53.30
C GLN A 337 27.66 95.78 52.51
N GLN A 338 27.06 96.86 52.00
CA GLN A 338 25.89 96.79 51.12
C GLN A 338 26.22 96.06 49.82
N ALA A 339 27.35 96.39 49.17
CA ALA A 339 27.77 95.73 47.94
C ALA A 339 28.02 94.23 48.12
N VAL A 340 28.56 93.81 49.28
CA VAL A 340 28.74 92.39 49.62
C VAL A 340 27.39 91.69 49.80
N LEU A 341 26.45 92.28 50.55
CA LEU A 341 25.11 91.69 50.70
C LEU A 341 24.36 91.62 49.38
N GLU A 342 24.44 92.66 48.54
CA GLU A 342 23.83 92.66 47.20
C GLU A 342 24.41 91.53 46.32
N HIS A 343 25.72 91.27 46.40
CA HIS A 343 26.36 90.16 45.71
C HIS A 343 25.87 88.79 46.22
N GLU A 344 25.82 88.59 47.55
CA GLU A 344 25.34 87.34 48.14
C GLU A 344 23.85 87.07 47.83
N ILE A 345 23.02 88.11 47.77
CA ILE A 345 21.61 88.01 47.33
C ILE A 345 21.54 87.55 45.87
N LEU A 346 22.38 88.11 44.99
CA LEU A 346 22.41 87.71 43.58
C LEU A 346 22.87 86.26 43.40
N GLU A 347 23.89 85.81 44.14
CA GLU A 347 24.33 84.41 44.13
C GLU A 347 23.23 83.46 44.64
N LEU A 348 22.54 83.80 45.74
CA LEU A 348 21.39 83.01 46.21
C LEU A 348 20.26 82.96 45.19
N GLU A 349 20.00 84.05 44.48
CA GLU A 349 18.98 84.08 43.43
C GLU A 349 19.36 83.22 42.23
N GLU A 350 20.65 83.16 41.88
CA GLU A 350 21.18 82.22 40.88
C GLU A 350 21.07 80.76 41.35
N HIS A 351 21.41 80.46 42.60
CA HIS A 351 21.21 79.13 43.19
C HIS A 351 19.72 78.74 43.23
N ARG A 352 18.80 79.66 43.52
CA ARG A 352 17.34 79.43 43.45
C ARG A 352 16.88 79.10 42.04
N LYS A 353 17.40 79.81 41.03
CA LYS A 353 17.10 79.52 39.62
C LYS A 353 17.60 78.13 39.24
N SER A 354 18.87 77.82 39.54
CA SER A 354 19.46 76.51 39.27
C SER A 354 18.69 75.37 39.97
N LEU A 355 18.30 75.54 41.23
CA LEU A 355 17.49 74.55 41.95
C LEU A 355 16.08 74.40 41.38
N SER A 356 15.46 75.49 40.91
CA SER A 356 14.16 75.47 40.22
C SER A 356 14.23 74.67 38.92
N ASP A 357 15.31 74.83 38.16
CA ASP A 357 15.56 74.09 36.93
C ASP A 357 15.86 72.62 37.21
N TYR A 358 16.66 72.30 38.25
CA TYR A 358 16.89 70.92 38.68
C TYR A 358 15.59 70.25 39.16
N THR A 359 14.77 70.95 39.94
CA THR A 359 13.44 70.49 40.37
C THR A 359 12.52 70.20 39.18
N ARG A 360 12.57 71.04 38.14
CA ARG A 360 11.81 70.82 36.92
C ARG A 360 12.28 69.59 36.18
N SER A 361 13.60 69.41 36.03
CA SER A 361 14.18 68.24 35.37
C SER A 361 13.83 66.93 36.08
N VAL A 362 13.84 66.88 37.42
CA VAL A 362 13.45 65.68 38.17
C VAL A 362 11.96 65.38 38.00
N LYS A 363 11.09 66.39 38.03
CA LYS A 363 9.65 66.22 37.75
C LYS A 363 9.39 65.73 36.34
N ASP A 364 10.09 66.27 35.34
CA ASP A 364 9.96 65.83 33.96
C ASP A 364 10.37 64.35 33.84
N ALA A 365 11.47 63.95 34.49
CA ALA A 365 11.91 62.56 34.56
C ALA A 365 10.93 61.64 35.30
N GLU A 366 10.28 62.10 36.39
CA GLU A 366 9.20 61.37 37.07
C GLU A 366 8.01 61.11 36.14
N THR A 367 7.60 62.13 35.37
CA THR A 367 6.50 61.95 34.40
C THR A 367 6.86 60.94 33.31
N GLU A 368 8.12 60.93 32.85
CA GLU A 368 8.59 59.97 31.85
C GLU A 368 8.67 58.55 32.41
N VAL A 369 9.18 58.38 33.63
CA VAL A 369 9.17 57.07 34.31
C VAL A 369 7.74 56.57 34.53
N GLU A 370 6.76 57.42 34.86
CA GLU A 370 5.37 56.96 34.98
C GLU A 370 4.75 56.59 33.63
N LYS A 371 5.07 57.30 32.53
CA LYS A 371 4.65 56.88 31.18
C LYS A 371 5.20 55.50 30.84
N GLU A 372 6.50 55.30 31.06
CA GLU A 372 7.15 54.00 30.81
C GLU A 372 6.58 52.90 31.72
N ARG A 373 6.23 53.20 32.97
CA ARG A 373 5.53 52.25 33.87
C ARG A 373 4.15 51.84 33.33
N VAL A 374 3.38 52.77 32.77
CA VAL A 374 2.09 52.45 32.13
C VAL A 374 2.31 51.56 30.91
N MET A 375 3.28 51.90 30.06
CA MET A 375 3.62 51.11 28.87
C MET A 375 4.13 49.71 29.22
N PHE A 376 4.95 49.59 30.26
CA PHE A 376 5.42 48.31 30.82
C PHE A 376 4.26 47.43 31.27
N ARG A 377 3.31 47.95 32.06
CA ARG A 377 2.13 47.19 32.51
C ARG A 377 1.28 46.70 31.33
N LEU A 378 1.16 47.51 30.28
CA LEU A 378 0.46 47.13 29.05
C LEU A 378 1.18 45.97 28.33
N ALA A 379 2.50 46.03 28.22
CA ALA A 379 3.32 44.98 27.61
C ALA A 379 3.25 43.67 28.41
N GLU A 380 3.32 43.74 29.75
CA GLU A 380 3.15 42.61 30.65
C GLU A 380 1.78 41.94 30.47
N GLY A 381 0.70 42.73 30.41
CA GLY A 381 -0.64 42.22 30.15
C GLY A 381 -0.76 41.47 28.82
N ARG A 382 -0.21 42.04 27.73
CA ARG A 382 -0.19 41.40 26.41
C ARG A 382 0.62 40.11 26.40
N ASN A 383 1.76 40.05 27.10
CA ASN A 383 2.56 38.83 27.21
C ASN A 383 1.82 37.73 27.96
N GLN A 384 1.10 38.06 29.03
CA GLN A 384 0.27 37.09 29.75
C GLN A 384 -0.89 36.57 28.90
N GLU A 385 -1.50 37.40 28.06
CA GLU A 385 -2.51 36.96 27.09
C GLU A 385 -1.89 35.99 26.08
N PHE A 386 -0.75 36.35 25.48
CA PHE A 386 -0.02 35.49 24.54
C PHE A 386 0.38 34.14 25.14
N GLN A 387 0.84 34.12 26.40
CA GLN A 387 1.15 32.87 27.13
C GLN A 387 -0.09 31.98 27.33
N ARG A 388 -1.27 32.58 27.58
CA ARG A 388 -2.53 31.80 27.69
C ARG A 388 -2.93 31.21 26.35
N ASP A 389 -2.81 31.97 25.27
CA ASP A 389 -3.12 31.50 23.92
C ASP A 389 -2.18 30.35 23.52
N LEU A 390 -0.88 30.48 23.79
CA LEU A 390 0.12 29.42 23.63
C LEU A 390 -0.24 28.13 24.39
N LEU A 391 -0.75 28.27 25.62
CA LEU A 391 -1.17 27.11 26.42
C LEU A 391 -2.37 26.40 25.77
N ILE A 392 -3.36 27.14 25.28
CA ILE A 392 -4.54 26.59 24.60
C ILE A 392 -4.12 25.88 23.29
N GLU A 393 -3.22 26.49 22.52
CA GLU A 393 -2.70 25.90 21.28
C GLU A 393 -1.95 24.59 21.57
N LYS A 394 -1.17 24.54 22.65
CA LYS A 394 -0.50 23.32 23.12
C LYS A 394 -1.49 22.21 23.49
N GLU A 395 -2.52 22.53 24.27
CA GLU A 395 -3.56 21.56 24.65
C GLU A 395 -4.31 21.03 23.42
N LEU A 396 -4.58 21.87 22.43
CA LEU A 396 -5.19 21.46 21.16
C LEU A 396 -4.30 20.50 20.38
N ILE A 397 -2.99 20.79 20.28
CA ILE A 397 -2.02 19.92 19.60
C ILE A 397 -1.93 18.57 20.32
N ASP A 398 -1.90 18.55 21.66
CA ASP A 398 -1.87 17.31 22.44
C ASP A 398 -3.14 16.45 22.19
N GLU A 399 -4.32 17.08 22.12
CA GLU A 399 -5.58 16.39 21.78
C GLU A 399 -5.55 15.82 20.36
N LEU A 400 -5.08 16.59 19.38
CA LEU A 400 -4.95 16.13 17.99
C LEU A 400 -3.94 14.97 17.87
N GLN A 401 -2.84 15.00 18.62
CA GLN A 401 -1.88 13.89 18.69
C GLN A 401 -2.51 12.62 19.29
N ASN A 402 -3.34 12.75 20.33
CA ASN A 402 -4.07 11.62 20.91
C ASN A 402 -5.06 11.01 19.91
N GLN A 403 -5.82 11.85 19.20
CA GLN A 403 -6.73 11.41 18.14
C GLN A 403 -5.96 10.70 17.02
N LEU A 404 -4.85 11.28 16.55
CA LEU A 404 -3.98 10.68 15.55
C LEU A 404 -3.47 9.30 15.99
N ASN A 405 -3.02 9.16 17.24
CA ASN A 405 -2.57 7.88 17.79
C ASN A 405 -3.70 6.84 17.85
N SER A 406 -4.91 7.26 18.21
CA SER A 406 -6.08 6.37 18.22
C SER A 406 -6.49 5.92 16.81
N GLU A 407 -6.35 6.78 15.80
CA GLU A 407 -6.57 6.44 14.39
C GLU A 407 -5.50 5.48 13.88
N LYS A 408 -4.22 5.67 14.26
CA LYS A 408 -3.13 4.73 13.97
C LYS A 408 -3.39 3.33 14.53
N ASP A 409 -3.87 3.25 15.76
CA ASP A 409 -4.22 1.98 16.39
C ASP A 409 -5.39 1.29 15.67
N SER A 410 -6.38 2.07 15.24
CA SER A 410 -7.51 1.57 14.44
C SER A 410 -7.05 1.06 13.07
N LEU A 411 -6.15 1.78 12.41
CA LEU A 411 -5.53 1.37 11.15
C LEU A 411 -4.67 0.10 11.30
N ARG A 412 -3.98 -0.06 12.44
CA ARG A 412 -3.21 -1.28 12.76
C ARG A 412 -4.14 -2.49 12.87
N LYS A 413 -5.25 -2.37 13.62
CA LYS A 413 -6.27 -3.42 13.73
C LYS A 413 -6.87 -3.79 12.37
N ALA A 414 -7.19 -2.81 11.53
CA ALA A 414 -7.68 -3.07 10.18
C ALA A 414 -6.67 -3.83 9.30
N ASN A 415 -5.36 -3.58 9.47
CA ASN A 415 -4.31 -4.37 8.80
C ASN A 415 -4.22 -5.80 9.33
N GLU A 416 -4.35 -6.00 10.64
CA GLU A 416 -4.39 -7.33 11.26
C GLU A 416 -5.58 -8.14 10.72
N GLU A 417 -6.77 -7.54 10.62
CA GLU A 417 -7.95 -8.17 10.01
C GLU A 417 -7.71 -8.58 8.54
N ILE A 418 -7.02 -7.76 7.75
CA ILE A 418 -6.66 -8.12 6.36
C ILE A 418 -5.73 -9.33 6.33
N LEU A 419 -4.77 -9.42 7.26
CA LEU A 419 -3.87 -10.57 7.37
C LEU A 419 -4.65 -11.84 7.74
N GLU A 420 -5.60 -11.75 8.67
CA GLU A 420 -6.48 -12.86 9.04
C GLU A 420 -7.30 -13.36 7.84
N ILE A 421 -7.88 -12.44 7.05
CA ILE A 421 -8.64 -12.81 5.84
C ILE A 421 -7.70 -13.40 4.77
N LYS A 422 -6.47 -12.90 4.62
CA LYS A 422 -5.45 -13.46 3.71
C LYS A 422 -5.05 -14.88 4.12
N ASP A 423 -4.87 -15.14 5.40
CA ASP A 423 -4.57 -16.48 5.91
C ASP A 423 -5.74 -17.45 5.69
N GLU A 424 -6.96 -16.98 5.92
CA GLU A 424 -8.18 -17.73 5.62
C GLU A 424 -8.30 -18.03 4.11
N LEU A 425 -8.02 -17.07 3.24
CA LEU A 425 -7.97 -17.26 1.78
C LEU A 425 -6.93 -18.32 1.40
N ASN A 426 -5.74 -18.29 2.00
CA ASN A 426 -4.69 -19.27 1.75
C ASN A 426 -5.12 -20.68 2.17
N ARG A 427 -5.75 -20.80 3.35
CA ARG A 427 -6.31 -22.08 3.83
C ARG A 427 -7.39 -22.62 2.89
N ARG A 428 -8.33 -21.78 2.45
CA ARG A 428 -9.38 -22.19 1.50
C ARG A 428 -8.82 -22.61 0.15
N ASN A 429 -7.79 -21.92 -0.36
CA ASN A 429 -7.09 -22.32 -1.58
C ASN A 429 -6.41 -23.69 -1.46
N LEU A 430 -5.81 -24.00 -0.30
CA LEU A 430 -5.22 -25.32 -0.06
C LEU A 430 -6.30 -26.41 -0.08
N GLU A 431 -7.41 -26.22 0.65
CA GLU A 431 -8.53 -27.16 0.65
C GLU A 431 -9.15 -27.33 -0.74
N PHE A 432 -9.27 -26.25 -1.50
CA PHE A 432 -9.73 -26.29 -2.89
C PHE A 432 -8.81 -27.15 -3.76
N SER A 433 -7.49 -27.00 -3.63
CA SER A 433 -6.51 -27.81 -4.35
C SER A 433 -6.59 -29.30 -3.95
N GLU A 434 -6.75 -29.61 -2.66
CA GLU A 434 -6.91 -30.98 -2.18
C GLU A 434 -8.18 -31.64 -2.74
N ILE A 435 -9.31 -30.92 -2.76
CA ILE A 435 -10.57 -31.42 -3.32
C ILE A 435 -10.44 -31.60 -4.83
N GLN A 436 -9.80 -30.66 -5.53
CA GLN A 436 -9.54 -30.78 -6.95
C GLN A 436 -8.72 -32.04 -7.28
N ASN A 437 -7.62 -32.30 -6.56
CA ASN A 437 -6.82 -33.51 -6.75
C ASN A 437 -7.62 -34.80 -6.50
N ARG A 438 -8.47 -34.80 -5.47
CA ARG A 438 -9.36 -35.94 -5.17
C ARG A 438 -10.41 -36.14 -6.26
N LEU A 439 -10.95 -35.06 -6.80
CA LEU A 439 -11.90 -35.09 -7.91
C LEU A 439 -11.24 -35.68 -9.16
N GLU A 440 -10.05 -35.24 -9.53
CA GLU A 440 -9.28 -35.77 -10.66
C GLU A 440 -9.03 -37.28 -10.54
N SER A 441 -8.69 -37.77 -9.34
CA SER A 441 -8.57 -39.21 -9.07
C SER A 441 -9.88 -39.96 -9.30
N LYS A 442 -11.02 -39.39 -8.90
CA LYS A 442 -12.35 -39.99 -9.07
C LYS A 442 -12.82 -39.96 -10.53
N GLU A 443 -12.46 -38.92 -11.28
CA GLU A 443 -12.71 -38.86 -12.73
C GLU A 443 -11.97 -39.98 -13.46
N ALA A 444 -10.73 -40.28 -13.08
CA ALA A 444 -9.98 -41.41 -13.62
C ALA A 444 -10.63 -42.76 -13.30
N GLU A 445 -11.05 -42.99 -12.04
CA GLU A 445 -11.79 -44.21 -11.64
C GLU A 445 -13.08 -44.40 -12.45
N LEU A 446 -13.81 -43.31 -12.72
CA LEU A 446 -15.03 -43.35 -13.53
C LEU A 446 -14.76 -43.75 -14.99
N VAL A 447 -13.67 -43.25 -15.58
CA VAL A 447 -13.25 -43.63 -16.94
C VAL A 447 -12.90 -45.11 -16.99
N ASP A 448 -12.13 -45.61 -16.02
CA ASP A 448 -11.77 -47.03 -15.93
C ASP A 448 -13.02 -47.93 -15.81
N ALA A 449 -13.98 -47.56 -14.97
CA ALA A 449 -15.25 -48.27 -14.83
C ALA A 449 -16.07 -48.30 -16.14
N LYS A 450 -16.09 -47.20 -16.90
CA LYS A 450 -16.76 -47.13 -18.21
C LYS A 450 -16.12 -48.07 -19.23
N ILE A 451 -14.78 -48.15 -19.25
CA ILE A 451 -14.02 -49.07 -20.12
C ILE A 451 -14.30 -50.52 -19.73
N GLU A 452 -14.34 -50.84 -18.42
CA GLU A 452 -14.68 -52.17 -17.92
C GLU A 452 -16.08 -52.62 -18.37
N ILE A 453 -17.10 -51.77 -18.19
CA ILE A 453 -18.48 -52.05 -18.64
C ILE A 453 -18.53 -52.29 -20.15
N GLN A 454 -17.83 -51.48 -20.94
CA GLN A 454 -17.78 -51.66 -22.39
C GLN A 454 -17.12 -53.00 -22.78
N SER A 455 -16.04 -53.38 -22.10
CA SER A 455 -15.37 -54.67 -22.30
C SER A 455 -16.31 -55.84 -21.98
N LEU A 456 -16.93 -55.82 -20.80
CA LEU A 456 -17.86 -56.87 -20.36
C LEU A 456 -19.06 -57.02 -21.32
N LYS A 457 -19.63 -55.90 -21.79
CA LYS A 457 -20.69 -55.91 -22.80
C LYS A 457 -20.25 -56.56 -24.11
N SER A 458 -19.05 -56.24 -24.59
CA SER A 458 -18.54 -56.82 -25.84
C SER A 458 -18.31 -58.33 -25.72
N GLU A 459 -17.81 -58.78 -24.57
CA GLU A 459 -17.63 -60.21 -24.25
C GLU A 459 -18.99 -60.92 -24.18
N ARG A 460 -20.00 -60.31 -23.54
CA ARG A 460 -21.37 -60.84 -23.48
C ARG A 460 -21.97 -61.04 -24.87
N VAL A 461 -21.91 -60.04 -25.74
CA VAL A 461 -22.45 -60.12 -27.11
C VAL A 461 -21.76 -61.25 -27.89
N CYS A 462 -20.44 -61.40 -27.74
CA CYS A 462 -19.71 -62.49 -28.37
C CYS A 462 -20.19 -63.86 -27.88
N LEU A 463 -20.36 -64.03 -26.57
CA LEU A 463 -20.83 -65.27 -25.96
C LEU A 463 -22.27 -65.60 -26.36
N GLU A 464 -23.15 -64.61 -26.39
CA GLU A 464 -24.56 -64.75 -26.76
C GLU A 464 -24.72 -65.26 -28.20
N VAL A 465 -23.95 -64.71 -29.15
CA VAL A 465 -23.93 -65.19 -30.54
C VAL A 465 -23.45 -66.63 -30.61
N MET A 466 -22.36 -66.97 -29.92
CA MET A 466 -21.84 -68.35 -29.89
C MET A 466 -22.85 -69.33 -29.30
N LEU A 467 -23.58 -68.90 -28.26
CA LEU A 467 -24.54 -69.74 -27.56
C LEU A 467 -25.79 -70.02 -28.41
N ASN A 468 -26.34 -69.00 -29.09
CA ASN A 468 -27.49 -69.15 -29.98
C ASN A 468 -27.18 -70.08 -31.16
N GLU A 469 -25.97 -70.00 -31.71
CA GLU A 469 -25.54 -70.89 -32.79
C GLU A 469 -25.42 -72.34 -32.31
N LYS A 470 -24.82 -72.56 -31.12
CA LYS A 470 -24.74 -73.89 -30.52
C LYS A 470 -26.11 -74.47 -30.19
N GLU A 471 -27.04 -73.66 -29.74
CA GLU A 471 -28.42 -74.07 -29.49
C GLU A 471 -29.14 -74.49 -30.78
N SER A 472 -28.94 -73.76 -31.89
CA SER A 472 -29.45 -74.15 -33.21
C SER A 472 -28.84 -75.47 -33.69
N GLU A 473 -27.51 -75.62 -33.61
CA GLU A 473 -26.81 -76.85 -34.01
C GLU A 473 -27.30 -78.07 -33.21
N LEU A 474 -27.48 -77.94 -31.89
CA LEU A 474 -27.97 -79.02 -31.04
C LEU A 474 -29.45 -79.34 -31.29
N SER A 475 -30.27 -78.33 -31.59
CA SER A 475 -31.67 -78.53 -31.98
C SER A 475 -31.78 -79.31 -33.29
N ASP A 476 -31.00 -78.93 -34.29
CA ASP A 476 -30.96 -79.62 -35.59
C ASP A 476 -30.49 -81.08 -35.40
N ALA A 477 -29.42 -81.30 -34.63
CA ALA A 477 -28.92 -82.65 -34.33
C ALA A 477 -29.95 -83.51 -33.60
N ARG A 478 -30.69 -82.93 -32.66
CA ARG A 478 -31.76 -83.62 -31.93
C ARG A 478 -32.95 -83.97 -32.82
N GLU A 479 -33.39 -83.06 -33.69
CA GLU A 479 -34.48 -83.34 -34.63
C GLU A 479 -34.14 -84.51 -35.56
N ILE A 480 -32.90 -84.54 -36.07
CA ILE A 480 -32.44 -85.65 -36.91
C ILE A 480 -32.37 -86.95 -36.09
N LEU A 481 -31.89 -86.93 -34.85
CA LEU A 481 -31.87 -88.10 -33.97
C LEU A 481 -33.29 -88.63 -33.67
N ASP A 482 -34.24 -87.74 -33.39
CA ASP A 482 -35.65 -88.10 -33.17
C ASP A 482 -36.27 -88.72 -34.43
N GLU A 483 -35.95 -88.19 -35.61
CA GLU A 483 -36.35 -88.79 -36.89
C GLU A 483 -35.74 -90.18 -37.09
N VAL A 484 -34.45 -90.37 -36.80
CA VAL A 484 -33.81 -91.70 -36.83
C VAL A 484 -34.54 -92.66 -35.89
N ASN A 485 -34.84 -92.24 -34.66
CA ASN A 485 -35.56 -93.05 -33.69
C ASN A 485 -36.99 -93.40 -34.15
N ARG A 486 -37.72 -92.45 -34.76
CA ARG A 486 -39.03 -92.71 -35.37
C ARG A 486 -38.95 -93.78 -36.45
N GLU A 487 -37.98 -93.67 -37.35
CA GLU A 487 -37.82 -94.63 -38.44
C GLU A 487 -37.34 -96.00 -37.93
N ILE A 488 -36.51 -96.06 -36.89
CA ILE A 488 -36.16 -97.31 -36.19
C ILE A 488 -37.42 -97.97 -35.60
N MET A 489 -38.32 -97.19 -34.98
CA MET A 489 -39.58 -97.71 -34.47
C MET A 489 -40.52 -98.17 -35.60
N ASN A 490 -40.56 -97.44 -36.71
CA ASN A 490 -41.28 -97.83 -37.91
C ASN A 490 -40.76 -99.17 -38.46
N LEU A 491 -39.44 -99.34 -38.57
CA LEU A 491 -38.82 -100.63 -38.91
C LEU A 491 -39.22 -101.73 -37.93
N LYS A 492 -39.12 -101.48 -36.62
CA LYS A 492 -39.49 -102.48 -35.58
C LYS A 492 -40.95 -102.90 -35.73
N MET A 493 -41.86 -101.96 -36.00
CA MET A 493 -43.28 -102.22 -36.24
C MET A 493 -43.54 -103.01 -37.52
N LEU A 494 -42.87 -102.66 -38.63
CA LEU A 494 -42.95 -103.39 -39.90
C LEU A 494 -42.42 -104.84 -39.76
N LEU A 495 -41.31 -105.01 -39.04
CA LEU A 495 -40.75 -106.33 -38.71
C LEU A 495 -41.68 -107.13 -37.78
N GLY A 496 -42.33 -106.47 -36.81
CA GLY A 496 -43.28 -107.09 -35.89
C GLY A 496 -44.58 -107.56 -36.56
N ARG A 497 -45.20 -106.72 -37.42
CA ARG A 497 -46.41 -107.09 -38.18
C ARG A 497 -46.19 -108.28 -39.12
N LYS A 498 -44.98 -108.43 -39.65
CA LYS A 498 -44.67 -109.55 -40.55
C LYS A 498 -44.64 -110.91 -39.88
N ILE A 499 -44.35 -111.00 -38.58
CA ILE A 499 -44.44 -112.27 -37.85
C ILE A 499 -45.85 -112.88 -38.02
N GLU A 500 -46.84 -112.06 -38.40
CA GLU A 500 -48.23 -112.46 -38.63
C GLU A 500 -48.65 -112.58 -40.13
N THR A 501 -48.09 -111.83 -41.11
CA THR A 501 -48.65 -111.82 -42.50
C THR A 501 -47.70 -111.72 -43.73
N GLY A 502 -46.37 -111.81 -43.63
CA GLY A 502 -45.45 -111.72 -44.80
C GLY A 502 -45.08 -110.26 -45.22
N ILE A 503 -43.89 -110.00 -45.79
CA ILE A 503 -43.30 -108.62 -45.95
C ILE A 503 -43.57 -108.07 -47.33
N ASP A 504 -43.60 -106.74 -47.40
CA ASP A 504 -43.25 -105.98 -48.60
C ASP A 504 -41.83 -105.40 -48.46
N TYR A 505 -40.85 -106.05 -49.10
CA TYR A 505 -39.40 -105.84 -48.87
C TYR A 505 -38.95 -104.43 -49.27
N SER A 506 -39.65 -103.89 -50.26
CA SER A 506 -39.46 -102.54 -50.77
C SER A 506 -39.63 -101.49 -49.66
N GLU A 507 -40.61 -101.66 -48.78
CA GLU A 507 -40.92 -100.67 -47.74
C GLU A 507 -39.88 -100.68 -46.60
N ALA A 508 -39.51 -101.86 -46.08
CA ALA A 508 -38.45 -101.97 -45.07
C ALA A 508 -37.08 -101.52 -45.60
N LYS A 509 -36.79 -101.77 -46.90
CA LYS A 509 -35.57 -101.28 -47.56
C LYS A 509 -35.52 -99.75 -47.61
N ASN A 510 -36.63 -99.10 -47.94
CA ASN A 510 -36.70 -97.63 -48.00
C ASN A 510 -36.52 -96.99 -46.63
N VAL A 511 -37.13 -97.56 -45.58
CA VAL A 511 -36.97 -97.05 -44.20
C VAL A 511 -35.53 -97.24 -43.70
N MET A 512 -34.86 -98.35 -44.02
CA MET A 512 -33.44 -98.53 -43.71
C MET A 512 -32.52 -97.56 -44.45
N GLU A 513 -32.82 -97.24 -45.71
CA GLU A 513 -32.07 -96.25 -46.49
C GLU A 513 -32.22 -94.86 -45.87
N ARG A 514 -33.43 -94.52 -45.44
CA ARG A 514 -33.72 -93.28 -44.72
C ARG A 514 -32.98 -93.21 -43.38
N ILE A 515 -32.98 -94.27 -42.57
CA ILE A 515 -32.23 -94.33 -41.31
C ILE A 515 -30.73 -94.16 -41.55
N PHE A 516 -30.17 -94.83 -42.56
CA PHE A 516 -28.75 -94.73 -42.86
C PHE A 516 -28.35 -93.32 -43.30
N GLU A 517 -29.14 -92.69 -44.17
CA GLU A 517 -28.92 -91.30 -44.57
C GLU A 517 -29.02 -90.32 -43.40
N LEU A 518 -30.02 -90.49 -42.54
CA LEU A 518 -30.21 -89.62 -41.38
C LEU A 518 -29.14 -89.83 -40.32
N THR A 519 -28.70 -91.08 -40.08
CA THR A 519 -27.62 -91.40 -39.13
C THR A 519 -26.31 -90.76 -39.57
N ASN A 520 -25.97 -90.84 -40.87
CA ASN A 520 -24.79 -90.16 -41.40
C ASN A 520 -24.91 -88.63 -41.31
N LYS A 521 -26.13 -88.07 -41.41
CA LYS A 521 -26.38 -86.63 -41.18
C LYS A 521 -26.23 -86.24 -39.71
N VAL A 522 -26.60 -87.10 -38.76
CA VAL A 522 -26.33 -86.88 -37.32
C VAL A 522 -24.82 -86.84 -37.08
N ASP A 523 -24.07 -87.81 -37.60
CA ASP A 523 -22.61 -87.84 -37.49
C ASP A 523 -21.94 -86.63 -38.14
N ASP A 524 -22.38 -86.23 -39.33
CA ASP A 524 -21.86 -85.02 -40.01
C ASP A 524 -22.18 -83.74 -39.23
N SER A 525 -23.38 -83.62 -38.64
CA SER A 525 -23.78 -82.47 -37.81
C SER A 525 -23.05 -82.42 -36.45
N ILE A 526 -22.54 -83.55 -35.95
CA ILE A 526 -21.85 -83.67 -34.66
C ILE A 526 -20.31 -83.61 -34.78
N VAL A 527 -19.73 -84.08 -35.90
CA VAL A 527 -18.26 -84.23 -36.08
C VAL A 527 -17.64 -83.11 -36.95
N LYS A 528 -18.35 -82.54 -37.93
CA LYS A 528 -17.85 -81.38 -38.72
C LYS A 528 -18.04 -79.97 -38.13
N PRO A 529 -18.79 -79.70 -37.04
CA PRO A 529 -18.88 -78.33 -36.55
C PRO A 529 -17.51 -77.81 -36.08
N GLU A 530 -16.56 -78.69 -35.72
CA GLU A 530 -15.17 -78.36 -35.35
C GLU A 530 -14.50 -77.29 -36.18
N SER A 531 -14.34 -77.55 -37.47
CA SER A 531 -13.67 -76.58 -38.35
C SER A 531 -14.48 -75.30 -38.58
N LYS A 532 -15.82 -75.35 -38.47
CA LYS A 532 -16.71 -74.21 -38.72
C LYS A 532 -16.75 -73.27 -37.50
N TRP A 533 -16.83 -73.82 -36.29
CA TRP A 533 -16.81 -73.04 -35.05
C TRP A 533 -15.45 -72.42 -34.80
N GLU A 534 -14.37 -73.11 -35.15
CA GLU A 534 -13.00 -72.62 -34.95
C GLU A 534 -12.73 -71.41 -35.84
N LYS A 535 -13.18 -71.46 -37.10
CA LYS A 535 -13.11 -70.35 -38.04
C LYS A 535 -13.95 -69.16 -37.59
N LYS A 536 -15.18 -69.40 -37.17
CA LYS A 536 -16.12 -68.32 -36.80
C LYS A 536 -15.79 -67.70 -35.44
N ARG A 537 -15.25 -68.48 -34.50
CA ARG A 537 -14.66 -67.99 -33.23
C ARG A 537 -13.50 -67.04 -33.52
N VAL A 538 -12.58 -67.43 -34.40
CA VAL A 538 -11.48 -66.54 -34.79
C VAL A 538 -12.01 -65.28 -35.48
N GLU A 539 -13.07 -65.40 -36.29
CA GLU A 539 -13.69 -64.25 -36.97
C GLU A 539 -14.35 -63.27 -35.99
N THR A 540 -15.08 -63.75 -34.97
CA THR A 540 -15.68 -62.91 -33.93
C THR A 540 -14.62 -62.33 -32.98
N GLU A 541 -13.61 -63.11 -32.59
CA GLU A 541 -12.45 -62.61 -31.83
C GLU A 541 -11.72 -61.51 -32.59
N LEU A 542 -11.51 -61.67 -33.89
CA LEU A 542 -10.92 -60.64 -34.74
C LEU A 542 -11.78 -59.39 -34.84
N ASP A 543 -13.11 -59.52 -34.92
CA ASP A 543 -14.02 -58.37 -34.93
C ASP A 543 -14.07 -57.65 -33.58
N VAL A 544 -14.03 -58.38 -32.47
CA VAL A 544 -13.91 -57.81 -31.11
C VAL A 544 -12.57 -57.08 -30.96
N ILE A 545 -11.45 -57.71 -31.32
CA ILE A 545 -10.12 -57.09 -31.29
C ILE A 545 -10.08 -55.84 -32.18
N ARG A 546 -10.70 -55.89 -33.36
CA ARG A 546 -10.79 -54.74 -34.27
C ARG A 546 -11.63 -53.61 -33.65
N GLY A 547 -12.70 -53.93 -32.94
CA GLY A 547 -13.50 -52.98 -32.17
C GLY A 547 -12.69 -52.34 -31.03
N THR A 548 -11.97 -53.13 -30.24
CA THR A 548 -11.10 -52.66 -29.17
C THR A 548 -9.94 -51.82 -29.70
N LEU A 549 -9.36 -52.20 -30.85
CA LEU A 549 -8.29 -51.44 -31.50
C LEU A 549 -8.79 -50.07 -31.96
N ARG A 550 -9.97 -49.99 -32.58
CA ARG A 550 -10.60 -48.72 -32.97
C ARG A 550 -10.88 -47.81 -31.78
N LEU A 551 -11.30 -48.37 -30.65
CA LEU A 551 -11.49 -47.59 -29.42
C LEU A 551 -10.17 -47.02 -28.91
N ARG A 552 -9.11 -47.84 -28.88
CA ARG A 552 -7.75 -47.41 -28.51
C ARG A 552 -7.17 -46.39 -29.49
N GLU A 553 -7.42 -46.52 -30.79
CA GLU A 553 -7.06 -45.50 -31.78
C GLU A 553 -7.77 -44.18 -31.48
N PHE A 554 -9.06 -44.23 -31.11
CA PHE A 554 -9.81 -43.03 -30.73
C PHE A 554 -9.28 -42.39 -29.43
N GLU A 555 -8.90 -43.19 -28.43
CA GLU A 555 -8.24 -42.71 -27.20
C GLU A 555 -6.89 -42.07 -27.50
N VAL A 556 -6.04 -42.72 -28.31
CA VAL A 556 -4.75 -42.17 -28.74
C VAL A 556 -4.94 -40.85 -29.48
N LEU A 557 -5.94 -40.75 -30.36
CA LEU A 557 -6.27 -39.50 -31.05
C LEU A 557 -6.75 -38.41 -30.08
N ARG A 558 -7.57 -38.76 -29.08
CA ARG A 558 -8.01 -37.83 -28.04
C ARG A 558 -6.82 -37.33 -27.21
N SER A 559 -5.99 -38.23 -26.70
CA SER A 559 -4.77 -37.88 -25.95
C SER A 559 -3.81 -37.06 -26.81
N ARG A 560 -3.67 -37.35 -28.10
CA ARG A 560 -2.84 -36.55 -29.02
C ARG A 560 -3.37 -35.13 -29.19
N ARG A 561 -4.69 -34.94 -29.30
CA ARG A 561 -5.30 -33.61 -29.36
C ARG A 561 -5.12 -32.86 -28.04
N GLU A 562 -5.26 -33.53 -26.91
CA GLU A 562 -5.04 -32.94 -25.59
C GLU A 562 -3.58 -32.53 -25.36
N ILE A 563 -2.63 -33.35 -25.80
CA ILE A 563 -1.20 -33.00 -25.80
C ILE A 563 -0.97 -31.74 -26.65
N MET A 564 -1.51 -31.66 -27.86
CA MET A 564 -1.39 -30.49 -28.73
C MET A 564 -1.92 -29.21 -28.04
N ILE A 565 -3.09 -29.27 -27.40
CA ILE A 565 -3.63 -28.13 -26.65
C ILE A 565 -2.72 -27.76 -25.48
N LYS A 566 -2.16 -28.75 -24.77
CA LYS A 566 -1.21 -28.50 -23.68
C LYS A 566 0.10 -27.90 -24.22
N GLU A 567 0.59 -28.32 -25.37
CA GLU A 567 1.78 -27.77 -26.04
C GLU A 567 1.56 -26.29 -26.39
N ASP A 568 0.42 -25.95 -27.00
CA ASP A 568 0.06 -24.56 -27.32
C ASP A 568 -0.05 -23.68 -26.06
N LYS A 569 -0.67 -24.20 -24.99
CA LYS A 569 -0.73 -23.49 -23.70
C LYS A 569 0.66 -23.21 -23.13
N VAL A 570 1.57 -24.19 -23.19
CA VAL A 570 2.94 -23.95 -22.72
C VAL A 570 3.70 -22.99 -23.59
N LYS A 571 3.49 -23.02 -24.91
CA LYS A 571 4.08 -22.03 -25.81
C LYS A 571 3.65 -20.62 -25.42
N SER A 572 2.36 -20.40 -25.15
CA SER A 572 1.86 -19.09 -24.70
C SER A 572 2.40 -18.68 -23.33
N VAL A 573 2.57 -19.62 -22.39
CA VAL A 573 3.17 -19.32 -21.08
C VAL A 573 4.66 -18.97 -21.22
N LEU A 574 5.39 -19.65 -22.11
CA LEU A 574 6.79 -19.34 -22.41
C LEU A 574 6.92 -17.95 -23.03
N GLU A 575 6.08 -17.59 -24.00
CA GLU A 575 6.06 -16.24 -24.58
C GLU A 575 5.85 -15.15 -23.52
N LYS A 576 4.90 -15.36 -22.59
CA LYS A 576 4.68 -14.42 -21.47
C LYS A 576 5.85 -14.35 -20.49
N LEU A 577 6.55 -15.47 -20.29
CA LEU A 577 7.72 -15.51 -19.43
C LEU A 577 8.88 -14.74 -20.06
N ASP A 578 9.10 -14.89 -21.36
CA ASP A 578 10.07 -14.11 -22.13
C ASP A 578 9.74 -12.61 -22.09
N GLU A 579 8.46 -12.23 -22.23
CA GLU A 579 8.02 -10.83 -22.06
C GLU A 579 8.39 -10.29 -20.67
N ARG A 580 8.10 -11.04 -19.61
CA ARG A 580 8.43 -10.66 -18.22
C ARG A 580 9.93 -10.58 -17.98
N GLU A 581 10.71 -11.48 -18.57
CA GLU A 581 12.16 -11.47 -18.47
C GLU A 581 12.75 -10.25 -19.18
N ASN A 582 12.19 -9.86 -20.33
CA ASN A 582 12.56 -8.62 -21.02
C ASN A 582 12.17 -7.37 -20.23
N GLU A 583 10.96 -7.30 -19.66
CA GLU A 583 10.55 -6.21 -18.76
C GLU A 583 11.51 -6.08 -17.56
N MET A 584 11.88 -7.20 -16.94
CA MET A 584 12.86 -7.20 -15.84
C MET A 584 14.25 -6.77 -16.30
N ALA A 585 14.67 -7.17 -17.50
CA ALA A 585 15.95 -6.74 -18.05
C ALA A 585 15.97 -5.23 -18.33
N GLU A 586 14.87 -4.67 -18.81
CA GLU A 586 14.70 -3.23 -19.05
C GLU A 586 14.71 -2.45 -17.74
N MET A 587 13.89 -2.84 -16.75
CA MET A 587 13.92 -2.23 -15.41
C MET A 587 15.31 -2.29 -14.76
N LYS A 588 16.04 -3.40 -14.94
CA LYS A 588 17.40 -3.54 -14.44
C LYS A 588 18.39 -2.62 -15.17
N TRP A 589 18.18 -2.40 -16.47
CA TRP A 589 18.98 -1.47 -17.25
C TRP A 589 18.72 -0.02 -16.82
N GLU A 590 17.45 0.37 -16.65
CA GLU A 590 17.06 1.68 -16.11
C GLU A 590 17.65 1.92 -14.72
N LEU A 591 17.51 0.95 -13.81
CA LEU A 591 18.10 1.04 -12.48
C LEU A 591 19.63 1.20 -12.53
N SER A 592 20.30 0.55 -13.49
CA SER A 592 21.74 0.72 -13.69
C SER A 592 22.08 2.12 -14.19
N GLN A 593 21.27 2.70 -15.07
CA GLN A 593 21.43 4.09 -15.52
C GLN A 593 21.24 5.06 -14.34
N ASP A 594 20.21 4.86 -13.52
CA ASP A 594 19.96 5.70 -12.33
C ASP A 594 21.11 5.62 -11.34
N VAL A 595 21.68 4.44 -11.12
CA VAL A 595 22.87 4.25 -10.26
C VAL A 595 24.08 4.97 -10.85
N ASP A 596 24.29 4.91 -12.16
CA ASP A 596 25.38 5.62 -12.82
C ASP A 596 25.18 7.15 -12.75
N GLU A 597 23.95 7.63 -12.90
CA GLU A 597 23.60 9.06 -12.78
C GLU A 597 23.80 9.54 -11.34
N LEU A 598 23.34 8.78 -10.33
CA LEU A 598 23.60 9.07 -8.92
C LEU A 598 25.09 9.09 -8.61
N ARG A 599 25.87 8.14 -9.15
CA ARG A 599 27.33 8.13 -9.02
C ARG A 599 27.95 9.37 -9.66
N ARG A 600 27.43 9.83 -10.79
CA ARG A 600 27.89 11.05 -11.48
C ARG A 600 27.55 12.30 -10.68
N LEU A 601 26.32 12.42 -10.17
CA LEU A 601 25.88 13.50 -9.27
C LEU A 601 26.73 13.52 -8.01
N TYR A 602 26.98 12.36 -7.42
CA TYR A 602 27.86 12.23 -6.25
C TYR A 602 29.29 12.67 -6.57
N ALA A 603 29.85 12.26 -7.72
CA ALA A 603 31.18 12.71 -8.14
C ALA A 603 31.24 14.22 -8.38
N MET A 604 30.22 14.81 -9.01
CA MET A 604 30.13 16.27 -9.19
C MET A 604 29.98 17.01 -7.86
N ALA A 605 29.19 16.47 -6.92
CA ALA A 605 29.10 17.00 -5.57
C ALA A 605 30.46 16.92 -4.87
N GLN A 606 31.14 15.77 -4.95
CA GLN A 606 32.46 15.56 -4.37
C GLN A 606 33.52 16.48 -5.00
N GLU A 607 33.45 16.75 -6.31
CA GLU A 607 34.37 17.67 -7.00
C GLU A 607 34.11 19.13 -6.60
N ARG A 608 32.83 19.53 -6.47
CA ARG A 608 32.46 20.87 -5.96
C ARG A 608 32.86 21.06 -4.50
N ILE A 609 32.70 20.01 -3.70
CA ILE A 609 33.08 20.01 -2.28
C ILE A 609 34.62 19.92 -2.14
N GLY A 610 35.30 19.21 -3.05
CA GLY A 610 36.74 19.00 -3.01
C GLY A 610 37.17 18.20 -1.76
N GLU A 611 38.26 18.59 -1.13
CA GLU A 611 38.67 18.09 0.19
C GLU A 611 37.97 18.84 1.34
N ARG A 612 37.10 19.80 1.03
CA ARG A 612 36.49 20.66 2.05
C ARG A 612 35.43 19.90 2.82
N THR A 613 35.43 20.06 4.13
CA THR A 613 34.37 19.50 4.97
C THR A 613 33.10 20.33 4.85
N MET A 614 31.93 19.73 5.13
CA MET A 614 30.66 20.47 5.14
C MET A 614 30.70 21.67 6.10
N GLY A 615 31.51 21.59 7.18
CA GLY A 615 31.76 22.69 8.10
C GLY A 615 32.57 23.82 7.47
N GLU A 616 33.57 23.52 6.64
CA GLU A 616 34.36 24.54 5.92
C GLU A 616 33.52 25.28 4.86
N LEU A 617 32.65 24.57 4.13
CA LEU A 617 31.71 25.20 3.18
C LEU A 617 30.64 26.06 3.89
N ALA A 618 30.19 25.63 5.07
CA ALA A 618 29.26 26.43 5.87
C ALA A 618 29.93 27.71 6.39
N ILE A 619 31.21 27.63 6.77
CA ILE A 619 31.99 28.81 7.16
C ILE A 619 32.17 29.74 5.95
N GLU A 620 32.58 29.22 4.79
CA GLU A 620 32.74 30.03 3.56
C GLU A 620 31.42 30.69 3.13
N LYS A 621 30.28 29.99 3.26
CA LYS A 621 28.95 30.57 3.02
C LYS A 621 28.61 31.69 4.00
N MET A 622 28.87 31.50 5.29
CA MET A 622 28.65 32.53 6.31
C MET A 622 29.59 33.72 6.11
N GLU A 623 30.84 33.50 5.69
CA GLU A 623 31.80 34.57 5.37
C GLU A 623 31.36 35.36 4.14
N LEU A 624 30.81 34.70 3.10
CA LEU A 624 30.24 35.37 1.93
C LEU A 624 28.99 36.18 2.28
N GLU A 625 28.07 35.63 3.06
CA GLU A 625 26.87 36.33 3.54
C GLU A 625 27.26 37.55 4.41
N ALA A 626 28.29 37.42 5.25
CA ALA A 626 28.82 38.54 6.03
C ALA A 626 29.43 39.63 5.12
N ALA A 627 30.19 39.24 4.10
CA ALA A 627 30.76 40.18 3.13
C ALA A 627 29.68 40.88 2.30
N GLU A 628 28.61 40.18 1.94
CA GLU A 628 27.47 40.75 1.21
C GLU A 628 26.75 41.80 2.06
N ILE A 629 26.52 41.51 3.35
CA ILE A 629 25.95 42.47 4.31
C ILE A 629 26.88 43.68 4.50
N GLU A 630 28.20 43.49 4.57
CA GLU A 630 29.15 44.60 4.67
C GLU A 630 29.12 45.49 3.42
N ILE A 631 29.01 44.89 2.23
CA ILE A 631 28.87 45.62 0.97
C ILE A 631 27.56 46.42 0.97
N GLU A 632 26.44 45.79 1.33
CA GLU A 632 25.12 46.44 1.36
C GLU A 632 25.09 47.61 2.37
N ALA A 633 25.74 47.45 3.52
CA ALA A 633 25.93 48.51 4.51
C ALA A 633 26.80 49.66 3.98
N ALA A 634 27.90 49.35 3.29
CA ALA A 634 28.78 50.35 2.68
C ALA A 634 28.07 51.12 1.56
N VAL A 635 27.28 50.43 0.74
CA VAL A 635 26.42 51.03 -0.30
C VAL A 635 25.39 51.96 0.33
N SER A 636 24.68 51.51 1.36
CA SER A 636 23.70 52.33 2.10
C SER A 636 24.35 53.57 2.74
N ALA A 637 25.57 53.43 3.28
CA ALA A 637 26.31 54.56 3.84
C ALA A 637 26.71 55.58 2.76
N LEU A 638 27.16 55.13 1.59
CA LEU A 638 27.48 55.99 0.46
C LEU A 638 26.24 56.74 -0.07
N GLU A 639 25.10 56.06 -0.17
CA GLU A 639 23.82 56.70 -0.54
C GLU A 639 23.40 57.75 0.48
N LYS A 640 23.56 57.47 1.78
CA LYS A 640 23.25 58.43 2.84
C LYS A 640 24.14 59.67 2.80
N ILE A 641 25.44 59.50 2.58
CA ILE A 641 26.40 60.60 2.44
C ILE A 641 26.06 61.44 1.20
N MET A 642 25.67 60.78 0.10
CA MET A 642 25.22 61.46 -1.11
C MET A 642 23.96 62.30 -0.85
N GLU A 643 22.96 61.75 -0.16
CA GLU A 643 21.74 62.49 0.22
C GLU A 643 22.07 63.69 1.12
N MET A 644 22.89 63.49 2.16
CA MET A 644 23.33 64.56 3.06
C MET A 644 24.12 65.65 2.33
N SER A 645 24.99 65.29 1.39
CA SER A 645 25.72 66.27 0.59
C SER A 645 24.80 67.08 -0.33
N ARG A 646 23.74 66.46 -0.87
CA ARG A 646 22.69 67.16 -1.66
C ARG A 646 21.85 68.07 -0.77
N GLU A 647 21.48 67.65 0.43
CA GLU A 647 20.76 68.46 1.40
C GLU A 647 21.59 69.65 1.87
N LEU A 648 22.88 69.46 2.11
CA LEU A 648 23.81 70.53 2.51
C LEU A 648 24.04 71.54 1.38
N LEU A 649 24.11 71.07 0.12
CA LEU A 649 24.08 71.92 -1.08
C LEU A 649 22.75 72.70 -1.21
N ARG A 650 21.60 72.06 -0.94
CA ARG A 650 20.30 72.75 -0.94
C ARG A 650 20.20 73.80 0.18
N ALA A 651 20.61 73.47 1.40
CA ALA A 651 20.57 74.38 2.55
C ALA A 651 21.48 75.61 2.36
N THR A 652 22.71 75.41 1.84
CA THR A 652 23.62 76.51 1.50
C THR A 652 23.14 77.35 0.30
N SER A 653 22.28 76.80 -0.57
CA SER A 653 21.59 77.58 -1.61
C SER A 653 20.42 78.40 -1.06
N VAL A 654 19.66 77.88 -0.09
CA VAL A 654 18.52 78.58 0.55
C VAL A 654 18.98 79.76 1.42
N ILE A 655 20.19 79.71 1.99
CA ILE A 655 20.76 80.83 2.77
C ILE A 655 21.15 82.03 1.87
N VAL A 656 21.35 81.81 0.57
CA VAL A 656 21.58 82.91 -0.41
C VAL A 656 20.26 83.60 -0.82
N ASP A 657 19.13 82.90 -0.73
CA ASP A 657 17.82 83.41 -1.16
C ASP A 657 17.00 84.06 -0.03
N ALA A 658 17.49 84.06 1.22
CA ALA A 658 16.77 84.58 2.39
C ALA A 658 17.06 86.06 2.76
N ASP A 659 17.74 86.82 1.90
CA ASP A 659 17.98 88.26 2.06
C ASP A 659 17.15 89.07 1.05
N SER A 660 15.82 88.90 1.07
CA SER A 660 14.89 89.93 0.61
C SER A 660 13.63 89.98 1.45
N ASP A 661 13.57 91.02 2.28
CA ASP A 661 12.40 91.73 2.78
C ASP A 661 11.52 91.13 3.91
N VAL A 662 11.61 91.85 5.05
CA VAL A 662 10.54 92.28 5.97
C VAL A 662 10.12 91.28 7.06
N ASP A 663 9.99 91.61 8.36
CA ASP A 663 10.35 92.75 9.23
C ASP A 663 10.04 92.34 10.70
N VAL A 664 10.93 92.78 11.61
CA VAL A 664 10.79 93.01 13.07
C VAL A 664 10.61 91.87 14.12
N SER A 665 11.67 91.80 14.96
CA SER A 665 11.77 91.52 16.42
C SER A 665 11.58 90.08 16.93
N MET A 666 12.48 89.49 17.73
CA MET A 666 13.46 90.07 18.66
C MET A 666 14.55 89.03 19.01
N GLY A 667 15.82 89.42 18.91
CA GLY A 667 16.89 88.93 19.79
C GLY A 667 17.63 87.61 19.46
N ILE A 668 18.54 87.63 18.47
CA ILE A 668 19.93 87.13 18.59
C ILE A 668 20.81 88.00 17.68
N GLU A 669 21.90 88.53 18.24
CA GLU A 669 22.91 89.34 17.58
C GLU A 669 23.45 88.67 16.30
N ARG A 670 23.17 89.30 15.15
CA ARG A 670 23.72 88.93 13.86
C ARG A 670 24.99 89.75 13.63
N CYS A 671 26.15 89.15 13.87
CA CYS A 671 27.43 89.68 13.39
C CYS A 671 27.52 89.41 11.87
N GLY A 672 27.34 90.46 11.08
CA GLY A 672 27.67 90.46 9.66
C GLY A 672 29.17 90.47 9.48
N PHE A 673 29.72 89.32 9.10
CA PHE A 673 30.94 89.22 8.31
C PHE A 673 30.60 88.33 7.12
N GLU A 674 30.85 88.83 5.91
CA GLU A 674 31.04 87.99 4.74
C GLU A 674 32.21 87.04 5.06
N ASP A 675 31.91 85.86 5.61
CA ASP A 675 32.92 84.89 5.99
C ASP A 675 33.35 84.13 4.73
N PRO A 676 34.61 84.27 4.26
CA PRO A 676 35.13 83.48 3.15
C PRO A 676 35.00 81.96 3.40
N GLY A 677 34.77 81.53 4.64
CA GLY A 677 34.48 80.15 4.99
C GLY A 677 33.17 79.59 4.40
N PHE A 678 32.14 80.41 4.11
CA PHE A 678 30.85 79.87 3.64
C PHE A 678 30.86 79.49 2.16
N GLU A 679 31.56 80.27 1.33
CA GLU A 679 31.77 79.95 -0.08
C GLU A 679 32.76 78.79 -0.26
N GLU A 680 33.74 78.69 0.65
CA GLU A 680 34.65 77.54 0.77
C GLU A 680 33.88 76.27 1.20
N LEU A 681 32.92 76.39 2.13
CA LEU A 681 32.04 75.30 2.57
C LEU A 681 31.08 74.84 1.46
N ARG A 682 30.56 75.76 0.63
CA ARG A 682 29.77 75.43 -0.57
C ARG A 682 30.60 74.73 -1.65
N MET A 683 31.79 75.24 -1.96
CA MET A 683 32.69 74.60 -2.92
C MET A 683 33.14 73.22 -2.44
N GLU A 684 33.39 73.06 -1.15
CA GLU A 684 33.81 71.79 -0.58
C GLU A 684 32.63 70.81 -0.48
N ALA A 685 31.40 71.28 -0.21
CA ALA A 685 30.19 70.46 -0.30
C ALA A 685 29.90 69.99 -1.74
N ALA A 686 30.12 70.85 -2.75
CA ALA A 686 30.02 70.50 -4.16
C ALA A 686 31.07 69.45 -4.55
N ARG A 687 32.33 69.62 -4.12
CA ARG A 687 33.39 68.63 -4.33
C ARG A 687 33.11 67.31 -3.62
N LEU A 688 32.56 67.35 -2.40
CA LEU A 688 32.19 66.15 -1.65
C LEU A 688 31.05 65.41 -2.37
N SER A 689 30.05 66.13 -2.90
CA SER A 689 28.97 65.55 -3.70
C SER A 689 29.49 64.92 -4.99
N ASP A 690 30.33 65.63 -5.76
CA ASP A 690 30.92 65.12 -7.01
C ASP A 690 31.83 63.90 -6.74
N PHE A 691 32.59 63.92 -5.65
CA PHE A 691 33.45 62.81 -5.23
C PHE A 691 32.62 61.59 -4.80
N THR A 692 31.54 61.80 -4.04
CA THR A 692 30.63 60.73 -3.62
C THR A 692 29.89 60.14 -4.82
N GLU A 693 29.47 60.96 -5.80
CA GLU A 693 28.87 60.51 -7.06
C GLU A 693 29.86 59.76 -7.96
N LYS A 694 31.16 60.08 -7.88
CA LYS A 694 32.21 59.30 -8.54
C LYS A 694 32.39 57.92 -7.87
N LEU A 695 32.42 57.86 -6.53
CA LEU A 695 32.53 56.62 -5.77
C LEU A 695 31.33 55.69 -6.01
N VAL A 696 30.11 56.23 -6.05
CA VAL A 696 28.90 55.44 -6.35
C VAL A 696 28.91 54.84 -7.75
N ARG A 697 29.50 55.56 -8.72
CA ARG A 697 29.64 55.11 -10.11
C ARG A 697 30.74 54.08 -10.30
N GLU A 698 31.86 54.22 -9.58
CA GLU A 698 32.95 53.23 -9.53
C GLU A 698 32.51 51.95 -8.80
N ALA A 699 31.62 52.05 -7.80
CA ALA A 699 31.01 50.92 -7.10
C ALA A 699 29.88 50.23 -7.91
N GLY A 700 29.49 50.75 -9.09
CA GLY A 700 28.53 50.10 -9.98
C GLY A 700 27.06 50.19 -9.56
N ILE A 701 26.73 51.00 -8.56
CA ILE A 701 25.40 51.09 -7.89
C ILE A 701 24.29 51.65 -8.82
N GLY A 702 24.62 52.11 -10.04
CA GLY A 702 23.68 52.73 -10.99
C GLY A 702 23.42 51.96 -12.30
N LYS A 703 23.88 50.70 -12.43
CA LYS A 703 23.48 49.84 -13.56
C LYS A 703 22.63 48.72 -13.04
N ASP A 704 21.38 48.67 -13.50
CA ASP A 704 20.56 47.46 -13.49
C ASP A 704 21.40 46.28 -13.99
N LEU A 705 21.92 45.50 -13.03
CA LEU A 705 22.47 44.19 -13.27
C LEU A 705 21.27 43.32 -13.59
N ALA A 706 20.97 43.26 -14.89
CA ALA A 706 20.17 42.20 -15.46
C ALA A 706 20.67 40.87 -14.88
N VAL A 707 19.77 40.24 -14.13
CA VAL A 707 19.78 38.87 -13.65
C VAL A 707 20.63 37.99 -14.56
N VAL A 708 21.80 37.60 -14.06
CA VAL A 708 22.62 36.52 -14.59
C VAL A 708 22.75 35.49 -13.48
N ASP A 709 22.68 34.24 -13.93
CA ASP A 709 22.91 32.98 -13.22
C ASP A 709 21.74 32.36 -12.45
N LYS A 710 21.61 31.03 -12.37
CA LYS A 710 21.91 29.86 -13.23
C LYS A 710 21.49 28.64 -12.44
#